data_AF-T0T4W0-F1
#
_entry.id   AF-T0T4W0-F1
#
_cell.length_a   1.000
_cell.length_b   1.000
_cell.length_c   1.000
_cell.angle_alpha   90.00
_cell.angle_beta   90.00
_cell.angle_gamma   90.00
#
_symmetry.space_group_name_H-M   'P 1'
#
loop_
_entity.id
_entity.type
_entity.pdbx_description
1 polymer ?
#
loop_
_entity_poly.entity_id
_entity_poly.type
_entity_poly.pdbx_seq_one_letter_code
_entity_poly.pdbx_strand_id
1 'polypeptide(L)'
;MKTFTSLLVFCIFFSVAAKSQEFPHLKLISSPTVGGAGINILPFYEENPLYQRIFQELESSHEDIARRQAQSVAQSGIFGGLNTIGYRYNHDFGQFYVAYNRVIAPDLFHDTRYIVTDEMEIVIEASKLFSNLKDEGKISMDQKDIAAFAGISFKRKYRYVHFADSYNDALVADVKKLFFPFIVFRKGNFFEMAPYEFVTKEDSLGVKAVGAGNIPVQPGLGLQFGGLIKYEKVAKVDIQAIGEEDDLSDEKFKISFEKEKTIEAGASVALVAEFFSFLKLTLLSYDISYELSESNRTYLSFKKDDMFTLYNHDGPLFQEVLNILRFKDFDARVIAPFAISYKKVLSETKKTKYFALVFGGVRDSKTSHIELVKDGVVESFFRHNYEKIRYRENLFSRLFNALISSILRINTVATKDYNEVRKLEFEYKSTNDVVEQRSDFNLTNDEGDMSLHYNYEFNAAKTTGAMNKKVKSYAISGLGAFTGINNSIKSAVEDERLVGPLNISGHYRVAKSGVEVFLQRDKDEVLNIIKDQCGMKSKNIFKRIRSLFSSCKNNLYTSYDRFLREWGQKNYSYTEFKQCTKSFKFLGFRFKRHMSKGCLSTKTKKEAILTEVPLWRLKDVVREIFYQANNKDDLTKYFRNSDLFSHGSFYANSSTGSEFKTYFTNGTFNGVGVVKNFMLENNYRTPASIDLE
;
A
#
# COMPACT_ATOMS: atom_id res chain seq x y z
N MET A 1 -25.24 6.96 -44.52
CA MET A 1 -24.09 7.81 -44.12
C MET A 1 -23.77 7.69 -42.61
N LYS A 2 -23.63 6.46 -42.07
CA LYS A 2 -23.32 6.21 -40.63
C LYS A 2 -22.36 5.02 -40.39
N THR A 3 -21.78 4.46 -41.44
CA THR A 3 -20.92 3.25 -41.40
C THR A 3 -19.44 3.53 -41.64
N PHE A 4 -19.06 4.79 -41.94
CA PHE A 4 -17.68 5.16 -42.29
C PHE A 4 -16.81 5.62 -41.10
N THR A 5 -17.42 5.98 -39.96
CA THR A 5 -16.71 6.48 -38.78
C THR A 5 -16.08 5.39 -37.92
N SER A 6 -16.53 4.13 -38.01
CA SER A 6 -16.00 3.04 -37.18
C SER A 6 -14.68 2.45 -37.71
N LEU A 7 -14.36 2.65 -39.00
CA LEU A 7 -13.14 2.12 -39.62
C LEU A 7 -11.93 3.05 -39.40
N LEU A 8 -12.15 4.36 -39.29
CA LEU A 8 -11.07 5.35 -39.14
C LEU A 8 -10.36 5.27 -37.78
N VAL A 9 -11.08 4.83 -36.74
CA VAL A 9 -10.52 4.66 -35.38
C VAL A 9 -9.56 3.46 -35.32
N PHE A 10 -9.75 2.44 -36.17
CA PHE A 10 -8.92 1.23 -36.15
C PHE A 10 -7.56 1.43 -36.84
N CYS A 11 -7.48 2.25 -37.90
CA CYS A 11 -6.23 2.49 -38.63
C CYS A 11 -5.23 3.40 -37.89
N ILE A 12 -5.68 4.23 -36.94
CA ILE A 12 -4.81 5.13 -36.16
C ILE A 12 -3.97 4.36 -35.11
N PHE A 13 -4.41 3.16 -34.70
CA PHE A 13 -3.69 2.34 -33.72
C PHE A 13 -2.58 1.45 -34.32
N PHE A 14 -2.51 1.27 -35.64
CA PHE A 14 -1.55 0.35 -36.30
C PHE A 14 -0.41 1.04 -37.06
N SER A 15 -0.20 2.34 -36.84
CA SER A 15 0.91 3.10 -37.45
C SER A 15 1.84 3.74 -36.41
N VAL A 16 2.19 2.99 -35.36
CA VAL A 16 3.44 3.21 -34.61
C VAL A 16 4.61 2.65 -35.44
N ALA A 17 4.86 3.30 -36.58
CA ALA A 17 6.16 3.19 -37.23
C ALA A 17 7.23 3.76 -36.28
N ALA A 18 8.44 3.21 -36.32
CA ALA A 18 9.53 3.57 -35.41
C ALA A 18 9.94 5.05 -35.54
N LYS A 19 9.26 5.95 -34.82
CA LYS A 19 9.78 7.28 -34.51
C LYS A 19 11.02 7.08 -33.64
N SER A 20 12.14 7.70 -34.05
CA SER A 20 13.29 7.88 -33.18
C SER A 20 12.80 8.52 -31.88
N GLN A 21 12.99 7.82 -30.76
CA GLN A 21 12.57 8.35 -29.46
C GLN A 21 13.48 9.51 -29.09
N GLU A 22 12.99 10.74 -29.25
CA GLU A 22 13.69 11.94 -28.84
C GLU A 22 13.58 12.11 -27.32
N PHE A 23 14.73 12.29 -26.67
CA PHE A 23 14.86 12.53 -25.24
C PHE A 23 15.04 14.05 -25.03
N PRO A 24 14.06 14.77 -24.45
CA PRO A 24 14.14 16.23 -24.33
C PRO A 24 15.33 16.72 -23.49
N HIS A 25 15.74 15.94 -22.49
CA HIS A 25 16.78 16.32 -21.53
C HIS A 25 18.10 15.56 -21.70
N LEU A 26 18.15 14.52 -22.55
CA LEU A 26 19.32 13.64 -22.70
C LEU A 26 19.75 13.52 -24.16
N LYS A 27 21.05 13.69 -24.42
CA LYS A 27 21.66 13.38 -25.72
C LYS A 27 22.67 12.24 -25.57
N LEU A 28 22.45 11.15 -26.31
CA LEU A 28 23.44 10.07 -26.43
C LEU A 28 24.64 10.61 -27.22
N ILE A 29 25.85 10.54 -26.65
CA ILE A 29 27.07 11.07 -27.31
C ILE A 29 27.54 10.15 -28.45
N SER A 30 27.14 8.87 -28.42
CA SER A 30 27.41 7.90 -29.47
C SER A 30 26.19 7.03 -29.73
N SER A 31 25.78 6.92 -31.00
CA SER A 31 25.23 5.65 -31.48
C SER A 31 26.30 4.58 -31.28
N PRO A 32 25.99 3.38 -30.75
CA PRO A 32 27.00 2.35 -30.55
C PRO A 32 27.49 1.82 -31.89
N THR A 33 28.59 2.40 -32.40
CA THR A 33 29.40 1.75 -33.43
C THR A 33 29.96 0.47 -32.83
N VAL A 34 29.51 -0.67 -33.37
CA VAL A 34 29.99 -2.00 -33.01
C VAL A 34 31.47 -2.12 -33.42
N GLY A 35 32.37 -1.80 -32.51
CA GLY A 35 33.81 -1.90 -32.74
C GLY A 35 34.66 -1.04 -31.80
N GLY A 36 35.45 -1.69 -30.93
CA GLY A 36 36.51 -1.06 -30.15
C GLY A 36 36.19 -0.81 -28.67
N ALA A 37 36.72 -1.67 -27.79
CA ALA A 37 36.78 -1.49 -26.33
C ALA A 37 35.45 -1.15 -25.61
N GLY A 38 34.32 -1.57 -26.17
CA GLY A 38 33.06 -1.66 -25.41
C GLY A 38 33.15 -2.76 -24.34
N ILE A 39 32.17 -2.76 -23.43
CA ILE A 39 31.85 -3.92 -22.57
C ILE A 39 31.87 -5.16 -23.47
N ASN A 40 32.67 -6.18 -23.13
CA ASN A 40 32.71 -7.42 -23.90
C ASN A 40 31.36 -8.13 -23.79
N ILE A 41 30.45 -7.82 -24.71
CA ILE A 41 29.28 -8.62 -25.02
C ILE A 41 29.82 -9.89 -25.68
N LEU A 42 30.25 -10.83 -24.83
CA LEU A 42 30.39 -12.23 -25.20
C LEU A 42 29.08 -12.69 -25.87
N PRO A 43 29.11 -13.68 -26.78
CA PRO A 43 27.93 -14.17 -27.48
C PRO A 43 27.01 -15.03 -26.57
N PHE A 44 26.60 -14.47 -25.44
CA PHE A 44 25.44 -14.84 -24.66
C PHE A 44 24.32 -13.86 -24.98
N TYR A 45 23.67 -14.06 -26.12
CA TYR A 45 22.36 -13.47 -26.37
C TYR A 45 21.42 -13.84 -25.19
N GLU A 46 20.62 -12.87 -24.75
CA GLU A 46 19.57 -12.90 -23.70
C GLU A 46 19.88 -12.40 -22.26
N GLU A 47 21.13 -12.21 -21.84
CA GLU A 47 21.40 -11.85 -20.44
C GLU A 47 21.44 -10.33 -20.17
N ASN A 48 20.86 -9.92 -19.04
CA ASN A 48 20.87 -8.52 -18.59
C ASN A 48 22.23 -8.16 -17.95
N PRO A 49 22.96 -7.13 -18.43
CA PRO A 49 24.27 -6.75 -17.89
C PRO A 49 24.28 -6.46 -16.39
N LEU A 50 23.17 -5.95 -15.84
CA LEU A 50 23.03 -5.68 -14.41
C LEU A 50 23.17 -6.96 -13.58
N TYR A 51 22.52 -8.05 -13.99
CA TYR A 51 22.59 -9.31 -13.26
C TYR A 51 23.94 -10.00 -13.43
N GLN A 52 24.56 -9.90 -14.61
CA GLN A 52 25.90 -10.44 -14.83
C GLN A 52 26.91 -9.78 -13.88
N ARG A 53 26.81 -8.46 -13.71
CA ARG A 53 27.66 -7.72 -12.77
C ARG A 53 27.41 -8.12 -11.31
N ILE A 54 26.16 -8.29 -10.88
CA ILE A 54 25.84 -8.78 -9.52
C ILE A 54 26.40 -10.18 -9.30
N PHE A 55 26.23 -11.06 -10.30
CA PHE A 55 26.69 -12.44 -10.23
C PHE A 55 28.22 -12.51 -10.16
N GLN A 56 28.93 -11.85 -11.08
CA GLN A 56 30.40 -11.84 -11.13
C GLN A 56 31.06 -11.30 -9.84
N GLU A 57 30.47 -10.28 -9.21
CA GLU A 57 31.00 -9.69 -7.98
C GLU A 57 30.77 -10.58 -6.73
N LEU A 58 29.66 -11.31 -6.69
CA LEU A 58 29.19 -11.98 -5.46
C LEU A 58 29.21 -13.52 -5.54
N GLU A 59 29.34 -14.15 -6.71
CA GLU A 59 29.34 -15.61 -6.88
C GLU A 59 30.41 -16.29 -6.00
N SER A 60 31.61 -15.73 -5.93
CA SER A 60 32.71 -16.29 -5.12
C SER A 60 32.63 -15.98 -3.62
N SER A 61 31.75 -15.06 -3.18
CA SER A 61 31.77 -14.51 -1.81
C SER A 61 30.43 -14.54 -1.06
N HIS A 62 29.32 -14.83 -1.74
CA HIS A 62 27.96 -14.80 -1.15
C HIS A 62 27.81 -15.71 0.09
N GLU A 63 28.37 -16.92 0.09
CA GLU A 63 28.36 -17.81 1.24
C GLU A 63 29.11 -17.21 2.45
N ASP A 64 30.30 -16.66 2.26
CA ASP A 64 31.11 -16.06 3.34
C ASP A 64 30.49 -14.76 3.86
N ILE A 65 29.77 -14.02 3.02
CA ILE A 65 28.95 -12.88 3.45
C ILE A 65 27.81 -13.39 4.34
N ALA A 66 27.01 -14.36 3.87
CA ALA A 66 25.89 -14.92 4.61
C ALA A 66 26.31 -15.53 5.96
N ARG A 67 27.38 -16.34 5.99
CA ARG A 67 27.93 -16.95 7.22
C ARG A 67 28.33 -15.88 8.24
N ARG A 68 29.01 -14.80 7.82
CA ARG A 68 29.39 -13.70 8.73
C ARG A 68 28.17 -12.96 9.29
N GLN A 69 27.15 -12.70 8.46
CA GLN A 69 25.93 -12.05 8.94
C GLN A 69 25.13 -12.96 9.88
N ALA A 70 24.99 -14.24 9.56
CA ALA A 70 24.37 -15.24 10.43
C ALA A 70 25.09 -15.38 11.78
N GLN A 71 26.43 -15.40 11.79
CA GLN A 71 27.22 -15.43 13.02
C GLN A 71 27.00 -14.18 13.88
N SER A 72 26.94 -12.99 13.28
CA SER A 72 26.63 -11.74 13.99
C SER A 72 25.28 -11.81 14.70
N VAL A 73 24.25 -12.33 14.02
CA VAL A 73 22.91 -12.55 14.58
C VAL A 73 22.93 -13.58 15.72
N ALA A 74 23.59 -14.74 15.52
CA ALA A 74 23.68 -15.79 16.53
C ALA A 74 24.45 -15.34 17.79
N GLN A 75 25.51 -14.53 17.64
CA GLN A 75 26.31 -14.00 18.75
C GLN A 75 25.62 -12.85 19.50
N SER A 76 24.70 -12.13 18.84
CA SER A 76 23.93 -11.04 19.47
C SER A 76 22.96 -11.53 20.56
N GLY A 77 22.68 -12.84 20.58
CA GLY A 77 21.79 -13.49 21.54
C GLY A 77 20.30 -13.29 21.21
N ILE A 78 19.45 -14.17 21.76
CA ILE A 78 17.99 -14.15 21.54
C ILE A 78 17.33 -13.09 22.43
N PHE A 79 17.72 -11.82 22.26
CA PHE A 79 17.14 -10.66 22.94
C PHE A 79 16.32 -9.79 21.97
N GLY A 80 15.29 -10.39 21.36
CA GLY A 80 14.49 -9.73 20.31
C GLY A 80 13.02 -10.13 20.18
N GLY A 81 12.50 -11.02 21.03
CA GLY A 81 11.11 -11.49 20.94
C GLY A 81 10.87 -12.51 19.81
N LEU A 82 9.73 -13.20 19.87
CA LEU A 82 9.57 -14.55 19.31
C LEU A 82 9.40 -14.71 17.78
N ASN A 83 9.44 -13.65 16.94
CA ASN A 83 8.85 -13.75 15.59
C ASN A 83 9.59 -13.17 14.36
N THR A 84 10.75 -12.51 14.47
CA THR A 84 11.56 -12.16 13.28
C THR A 84 13.03 -11.97 13.64
N ILE A 85 13.88 -12.98 13.40
CA ILE A 85 15.33 -12.86 13.63
C ILE A 85 16.09 -13.39 12.40
N GLY A 86 16.61 -12.47 11.59
CA GLY A 86 17.47 -12.76 10.43
C GLY A 86 18.46 -11.61 10.21
N TYR A 87 18.99 -11.43 9.01
CA TYR A 87 20.02 -10.42 8.74
C TYR A 87 19.78 -9.60 7.47
N ARG A 88 20.55 -8.51 7.34
CA ARG A 88 20.61 -7.66 6.15
C ARG A 88 22.03 -7.49 5.66
N TYR A 89 22.20 -7.48 4.34
CA TYR A 89 23.45 -7.16 3.67
C TYR A 89 23.18 -6.23 2.49
N ASN A 90 24.14 -5.38 2.14
CA ASN A 90 23.93 -4.19 1.33
C ASN A 90 25.19 -3.91 0.50
N HIS A 91 25.06 -3.67 -0.80
CA HIS A 91 26.19 -3.45 -1.70
C HIS A 91 25.89 -2.39 -2.77
N ASP A 92 26.81 -1.45 -2.98
CA ASP A 92 26.69 -0.37 -3.97
C ASP A 92 27.57 -0.66 -5.19
N PHE A 93 26.95 -0.84 -6.36
CA PHE A 93 27.64 -1.06 -7.64
C PHE A 93 27.92 0.29 -8.37
N GLY A 94 27.80 1.41 -7.68
CA GLY A 94 28.00 2.77 -8.19
C GLY A 94 26.79 3.28 -8.96
N GLN A 95 26.41 2.61 -10.04
CA GLN A 95 25.24 2.98 -10.88
C GLN A 95 23.89 2.53 -10.28
N PHE A 96 23.91 1.47 -9.48
CA PHE A 96 22.75 0.91 -8.79
C PHE A 96 23.20 0.28 -7.47
N TYR A 97 22.24 0.00 -6.60
CA TYR A 97 22.46 -0.65 -5.31
C TYR A 97 21.71 -1.98 -5.26
N VAL A 98 22.22 -2.93 -4.47
CA VAL A 98 21.49 -4.15 -4.11
C VAL A 98 21.43 -4.33 -2.60
N ALA A 99 20.20 -4.45 -2.10
CA ALA A 99 19.88 -4.84 -0.73
C ALA A 99 19.53 -6.33 -0.68
N TYR A 100 19.92 -6.98 0.40
CA TYR A 100 19.61 -8.37 0.74
C TYR A 100 19.05 -8.40 2.16
N ASN A 101 17.90 -9.04 2.35
CA ASN A 101 17.20 -9.12 3.63
C ASN A 101 16.65 -10.54 3.81
N ARG A 102 17.14 -11.26 4.82
CA ARG A 102 16.64 -12.57 5.23
C ARG A 102 15.82 -12.43 6.50
N VAL A 103 14.59 -12.92 6.48
CA VAL A 103 13.68 -12.97 7.64
C VAL A 103 13.31 -14.42 7.90
N ILE A 104 13.34 -14.82 9.17
CA ILE A 104 13.05 -16.18 9.61
C ILE A 104 11.91 -16.12 10.62
N ALA A 105 10.91 -16.99 10.43
CA ALA A 105 9.79 -17.22 11.34
C ALA A 105 9.58 -18.73 11.53
N PRO A 106 9.10 -19.20 12.70
CA PRO A 106 8.64 -20.58 12.83
C PRO A 106 7.39 -20.82 11.96
N ASP A 107 7.26 -22.02 11.40
CA ASP A 107 6.02 -22.45 10.77
C ASP A 107 4.98 -22.77 11.84
N LEU A 108 3.80 -22.15 11.75
CA LEU A 108 2.71 -22.34 12.72
C LEU A 108 1.98 -23.68 12.54
N PHE A 109 2.25 -24.40 11.45
CA PHE A 109 1.59 -25.66 11.09
C PHE A 109 2.54 -26.87 11.10
N HIS A 110 3.81 -26.70 11.48
CA HIS A 110 4.79 -27.78 11.49
C HIS A 110 5.87 -27.58 12.56
N ASP A 111 5.87 -28.44 13.59
CA ASP A 111 6.58 -28.25 14.88
C ASP A 111 8.09 -27.95 14.79
N THR A 112 8.77 -28.42 13.73
CA THR A 112 10.22 -28.23 13.53
C THR A 112 10.59 -27.28 12.40
N ARG A 113 9.63 -26.87 11.55
CA ARG A 113 9.94 -26.19 10.28
C ARG A 113 10.01 -24.68 10.47
N TYR A 114 10.96 -24.05 9.78
CA TYR A 114 11.12 -22.60 9.74
C TYR A 114 10.87 -22.08 8.33
N ILE A 115 10.13 -20.97 8.24
CA ILE A 115 9.88 -20.24 7.00
C ILE A 115 11.01 -19.22 6.83
N VAL A 116 11.76 -19.35 5.74
CA VAL A 116 12.79 -18.40 5.32
C VAL A 116 12.20 -17.51 4.25
N THR A 117 12.13 -16.20 4.51
CA THR A 117 11.77 -15.18 3.52
C THR A 117 13.02 -14.40 3.16
N ASP A 118 13.53 -14.66 1.97
CA ASP A 118 14.66 -13.97 1.36
C ASP A 118 14.19 -12.87 0.43
N GLU A 119 14.81 -11.70 0.52
CA GLU A 119 14.48 -10.56 -0.33
C GLU A 119 15.75 -9.94 -0.92
N MET A 120 15.72 -9.70 -2.22
CA MET A 120 16.76 -8.97 -2.96
C MET A 120 16.13 -7.73 -3.61
N GLU A 121 16.59 -6.54 -3.24
CA GLU A 121 16.09 -5.27 -3.79
C GLU A 121 17.18 -4.55 -4.60
N ILE A 122 16.98 -4.46 -5.91
CA ILE A 122 17.82 -3.67 -6.83
C ILE A 122 17.21 -2.28 -6.92
N VAL A 123 17.96 -1.23 -6.59
CA VAL A 123 17.52 0.16 -6.66
C VAL A 123 18.42 0.97 -7.59
N ILE A 124 17.80 1.67 -8.55
CA ILE A 124 18.46 2.56 -9.51
C ILE A 124 17.93 3.98 -9.32
N GLU A 125 18.76 4.90 -8.84
CA GLU A 125 18.42 6.33 -8.74
C GLU A 125 18.73 7.03 -10.07
N ALA A 126 17.77 7.75 -10.63
CA ALA A 126 17.92 8.39 -11.94
C ALA A 126 19.05 9.42 -11.98
N SER A 127 19.13 10.30 -10.98
CA SER A 127 20.20 11.30 -10.88
C SER A 127 21.59 10.71 -10.67
N LYS A 128 21.71 9.56 -9.97
CA LYS A 128 22.99 8.86 -9.76
C LYS A 128 23.44 8.17 -11.05
N LEU A 129 22.51 7.47 -11.72
CA LEU A 129 22.77 6.83 -13.01
C LEU A 129 23.22 7.85 -14.07
N PHE A 130 22.50 8.96 -14.22
CA PHE A 130 22.85 9.99 -15.21
C PHE A 130 24.13 10.76 -14.88
N SER A 131 24.44 11.01 -13.60
CA SER A 131 25.75 11.56 -13.21
C SER A 131 26.88 10.62 -13.65
N ASN A 132 26.82 9.34 -13.26
CA ASN A 132 27.87 8.37 -13.59
C ASN A 132 28.06 8.22 -15.10
N LEU A 133 26.96 8.10 -15.88
CA LEU A 133 27.04 7.96 -17.34
C LEU A 133 27.56 9.22 -18.05
N LYS A 134 27.36 10.40 -17.47
CA LYS A 134 27.95 11.65 -17.95
C LYS A 134 29.45 11.69 -17.64
N ASP A 135 29.85 11.30 -16.44
CA ASP A 135 31.26 11.24 -16.03
C ASP A 135 32.03 10.16 -16.81
N GLU A 136 31.37 9.07 -17.22
CA GLU A 136 31.85 8.04 -18.16
C GLU A 136 31.82 8.49 -19.65
N GLY A 137 31.36 9.71 -19.95
CA GLY A 137 31.28 10.26 -21.30
C GLY A 137 30.27 9.58 -22.24
N LYS A 138 29.30 8.83 -21.71
CA LYS A 138 28.28 8.10 -22.49
C LYS A 138 27.11 8.99 -22.91
N ILE A 139 26.76 9.97 -22.08
CA ILE A 139 25.65 10.90 -22.30
C ILE A 139 26.07 12.36 -22.11
N SER A 140 25.41 13.26 -22.83
CA SER A 140 25.53 14.70 -22.64
C SER A 140 24.24 15.20 -21.98
N MET A 141 24.39 15.82 -20.82
CA MET A 141 23.29 16.29 -19.98
C MET A 141 23.75 17.42 -19.06
N ASP A 142 23.01 18.52 -18.98
CA ASP A 142 23.35 19.62 -18.08
C ASP A 142 23.10 19.22 -16.62
N GLN A 143 23.84 19.84 -15.69
CA GLN A 143 23.67 19.54 -14.26
C GLN A 143 22.26 19.90 -13.76
N LYS A 144 21.60 20.85 -14.43
CA LYS A 144 20.21 21.25 -14.16
C LYS A 144 19.22 20.15 -14.58
N ASP A 145 19.47 19.51 -15.72
CA ASP A 145 18.66 18.40 -16.21
C ASP A 145 18.83 17.18 -15.30
N ILE A 146 20.06 16.79 -14.94
CA ILE A 146 20.32 15.71 -13.97
C ILE A 146 19.59 15.97 -12.63
N ALA A 147 19.59 17.22 -12.17
CA ALA A 147 18.89 17.63 -10.95
C ALA A 147 17.36 17.54 -11.06
N ALA A 148 16.77 17.61 -12.26
CA ALA A 148 15.34 17.41 -12.45
C ALA A 148 14.91 15.95 -12.18
N PHE A 149 15.80 14.99 -12.39
CA PHE A 149 15.59 13.58 -12.09
C PHE A 149 15.84 13.21 -10.61
N ALA A 150 16.20 14.17 -9.75
CA ALA A 150 16.45 13.92 -8.34
C ALA A 150 15.19 13.39 -7.63
N GLY A 151 15.32 12.21 -7.02
CA GLY A 151 14.20 11.54 -6.35
C GLY A 151 13.27 10.75 -7.28
N ILE A 152 13.61 10.59 -8.56
CA ILE A 152 13.08 9.52 -9.40
C ILE A 152 13.97 8.29 -9.20
N SER A 153 13.37 7.13 -8.94
CA SER A 153 14.08 5.87 -8.81
C SER A 153 13.27 4.69 -9.37
N PHE A 154 13.97 3.68 -9.86
CA PHE A 154 13.40 2.38 -10.17
C PHE A 154 13.80 1.39 -9.07
N LYS A 155 12.88 0.52 -8.68
CA LYS A 155 13.13 -0.58 -7.75
C LYS A 155 12.63 -1.88 -8.37
N ARG A 156 13.48 -2.90 -8.39
CA ARG A 156 13.08 -4.30 -8.62
C ARG A 156 13.29 -5.08 -7.33
N LYS A 157 12.22 -5.65 -6.80
CA LYS A 157 12.23 -6.53 -5.62
C LYS A 157 12.02 -7.97 -6.05
N TYR A 158 12.91 -8.84 -5.64
CA TYR A 158 12.68 -10.27 -5.56
C TYR A 158 12.34 -10.64 -4.12
N ARG A 159 11.41 -11.58 -3.95
CA ARG A 159 11.13 -12.23 -2.67
C ARG A 159 11.01 -13.73 -2.90
N TYR A 160 11.84 -14.52 -2.26
CA TYR A 160 11.81 -15.98 -2.28
C TYR A 160 11.41 -16.49 -0.91
N VAL A 161 10.46 -17.43 -0.86
CA VAL A 161 10.04 -18.11 0.37
C VAL A 161 10.33 -19.59 0.22
N HIS A 162 11.09 -20.12 1.18
CA HIS A 162 11.48 -21.53 1.29
C HIS A 162 11.51 -21.96 2.77
N PHE A 163 11.90 -23.20 3.03
CA PHE A 163 11.81 -23.82 4.34
C PHE A 163 13.15 -24.42 4.80
N ALA A 164 13.35 -24.49 6.11
CA ALA A 164 14.49 -25.16 6.74
C ALA A 164 14.08 -25.89 8.03
N ASP A 165 14.82 -26.94 8.41
CA ASP A 165 14.48 -27.84 9.52
C ASP A 165 14.91 -27.33 10.90
N SER A 166 15.63 -26.21 10.98
CA SER A 166 15.97 -25.54 12.22
C SER A 166 16.23 -24.05 12.02
N TYR A 167 16.22 -23.28 13.12
CA TYR A 167 16.54 -21.86 13.09
C TYR A 167 17.97 -21.56 12.62
N ASN A 168 18.95 -22.40 13.01
CA ASN A 168 20.34 -22.23 12.62
C ASN A 168 20.55 -22.56 11.14
N ASP A 169 19.86 -23.58 10.65
CA ASP A 169 19.87 -23.91 9.22
C ASP A 169 19.16 -22.80 8.44
N ALA A 170 18.01 -22.30 8.90
CA ALA A 170 17.29 -21.18 8.29
C ALA A 170 18.15 -19.92 8.09
N LEU A 171 19.12 -19.65 8.98
CA LEU A 171 20.06 -18.54 8.82
C LEU A 171 20.96 -18.70 7.57
N VAL A 172 21.35 -19.91 7.20
CA VAL A 172 22.29 -20.17 6.08
C VAL A 172 21.74 -21.04 4.96
N ALA A 173 20.49 -21.48 5.04
CA ALA A 173 19.80 -22.31 4.07
C ALA A 173 19.79 -21.62 2.70
N ASP A 174 20.18 -22.35 1.66
CA ASP A 174 20.15 -21.95 0.24
C ASP A 174 20.44 -20.45 0.00
N VAL A 175 21.66 -20.02 0.30
CA VAL A 175 22.11 -18.62 0.14
C VAL A 175 21.94 -18.11 -1.30
N LYS A 176 21.86 -19.00 -2.29
CA LYS A 176 21.63 -18.63 -3.70
C LYS A 176 20.23 -18.07 -3.92
N LYS A 177 19.20 -18.54 -3.18
CA LYS A 177 17.84 -17.96 -3.19
C LYS A 177 17.81 -16.53 -2.64
N LEU A 178 18.71 -16.17 -1.73
CA LEU A 178 18.89 -14.78 -1.27
C LEU A 178 19.66 -13.93 -2.28
N PHE A 179 20.82 -14.39 -2.75
CA PHE A 179 21.74 -13.56 -3.53
C PHE A 179 21.38 -13.47 -5.02
N PHE A 180 20.80 -14.53 -5.59
CA PHE A 180 20.53 -14.66 -7.02
C PHE A 180 19.09 -15.14 -7.37
N PRO A 181 18.01 -14.69 -6.68
CA PRO A 181 16.64 -15.13 -6.97
C PRO A 181 16.18 -14.80 -8.40
N PHE A 182 16.84 -13.88 -9.10
CA PHE A 182 16.62 -13.59 -10.51
C PHE A 182 16.91 -14.79 -11.44
N ILE A 183 17.64 -15.81 -11.00
CA ILE A 183 17.96 -17.02 -11.78
C ILE A 183 16.70 -17.82 -12.08
N VAL A 184 15.75 -17.88 -11.14
CA VAL A 184 14.52 -18.69 -11.23
C VAL A 184 13.62 -18.24 -12.39
N PHE A 185 13.69 -16.95 -12.77
CA PHE A 185 12.97 -16.35 -13.88
C PHE A 185 13.67 -16.52 -15.25
N ARG A 186 14.69 -17.39 -15.34
CA ARG A 186 15.44 -17.69 -16.57
C ARG A 186 15.22 -19.14 -16.99
N LYS A 187 15.16 -19.40 -18.31
CA LYS A 187 15.33 -20.72 -18.95
C LYS A 187 14.59 -21.93 -18.35
N GLY A 188 13.48 -21.71 -17.62
CA GLY A 188 12.73 -22.78 -16.97
C GLY A 188 13.27 -23.17 -15.58
N ASN A 189 14.21 -22.44 -14.99
CA ASN A 189 14.77 -22.75 -13.67
C ASN A 189 13.71 -22.76 -12.54
N PHE A 190 12.51 -22.21 -12.78
CA PHE A 190 11.36 -22.39 -11.88
C PHE A 190 10.87 -23.85 -11.78
N PHE A 191 11.24 -24.73 -12.72
CA PHE A 191 11.02 -26.17 -12.60
C PHE A 191 11.81 -26.81 -11.45
N GLU A 192 12.92 -26.19 -11.04
CA GLU A 192 13.79 -26.65 -9.94
C GLU A 192 13.27 -26.25 -8.56
N MET A 193 12.19 -25.46 -8.49
CA MET A 193 11.58 -25.06 -7.21
C MET A 193 11.05 -26.27 -6.44
N ALA A 194 11.42 -26.37 -5.17
CA ALA A 194 10.94 -27.45 -4.30
C ALA A 194 9.44 -27.27 -3.98
N PRO A 195 8.72 -28.33 -3.57
CA PRO A 195 7.33 -28.22 -3.13
C PRO A 195 7.12 -27.11 -2.11
N TYR A 196 6.00 -26.39 -2.22
CA TYR A 196 5.61 -25.23 -1.41
C TYR A 196 6.50 -23.97 -1.55
N GLU A 197 7.57 -24.00 -2.35
CA GLU A 197 8.38 -22.80 -2.57
C GLU A 197 7.64 -21.75 -3.40
N PHE A 198 7.98 -20.48 -3.13
CA PHE A 198 7.31 -19.35 -3.74
C PHE A 198 8.31 -18.24 -4.09
N VAL A 199 8.20 -17.68 -5.29
CA VAL A 199 9.02 -16.53 -5.69
C VAL A 199 8.18 -15.42 -6.32
N THR A 200 8.36 -14.20 -5.83
CA THR A 200 7.86 -12.96 -6.41
C THR A 200 9.00 -12.22 -7.10
N LYS A 201 8.72 -11.63 -8.26
CA LYS A 201 9.47 -10.50 -8.85
C LYS A 201 8.51 -9.33 -9.03
N GLU A 202 8.82 -8.18 -8.44
CA GLU A 202 8.02 -6.95 -8.48
C GLU A 202 8.85 -5.75 -8.92
N ASP A 203 8.31 -4.97 -9.88
CA ASP A 203 8.88 -3.72 -10.37
C ASP A 203 8.06 -2.54 -9.86
N SER A 204 8.76 -1.48 -9.42
CA SER A 204 8.15 -0.25 -8.93
C SER A 204 8.92 0.99 -9.36
N LEU A 205 8.20 2.11 -9.54
CA LEU A 205 8.78 3.43 -9.76
C LEU A 205 8.54 4.31 -8.53
N GLY A 206 9.62 4.83 -7.95
CA GLY A 206 9.59 5.75 -6.83
C GLY A 206 9.67 7.18 -7.32
N VAL A 207 8.63 7.97 -7.08
CA VAL A 207 8.65 9.42 -7.32
C VAL A 207 8.60 10.15 -5.99
N LYS A 208 9.65 10.92 -5.71
CA LYS A 208 9.71 11.76 -4.52
C LYS A 208 8.75 12.93 -4.66
N ALA A 209 7.78 13.03 -3.73
CA ALA A 209 6.90 14.18 -3.68
C ALA A 209 7.72 15.46 -3.43
N VAL A 210 7.58 16.44 -4.34
CA VAL A 210 8.25 17.75 -4.27
C VAL A 210 8.02 18.37 -2.89
N GLY A 211 9.10 18.50 -2.10
CA GLY A 211 9.05 18.98 -0.71
C GLY A 211 9.76 18.06 0.29
N ALA A 212 10.05 16.80 -0.05
CA ALA A 212 11.01 15.97 0.70
C ALA A 212 12.44 16.26 0.20
N GLY A 213 13.32 16.74 1.08
CA GLY A 213 14.69 17.13 0.72
C GLY A 213 15.58 16.00 0.21
N ASN A 214 16.68 16.35 -0.45
CA ASN A 214 17.69 15.40 -0.92
C ASN A 214 18.26 14.60 0.25
N ILE A 215 17.77 13.37 0.36
CA ILE A 215 18.23 12.30 1.25
C ILE A 215 18.42 11.14 0.27
N PRO A 216 19.62 10.53 0.22
CA PRO A 216 19.87 9.39 -0.65
C PRO A 216 18.98 8.21 -0.25
N VAL A 217 18.53 7.41 -1.21
CA VAL A 217 17.78 6.19 -0.91
C VAL A 217 18.76 5.18 -0.34
N GLN A 218 18.62 4.84 0.94
CA GLN A 218 19.29 3.69 1.54
C GLN A 218 18.31 2.50 1.54
N PRO A 219 18.54 1.47 0.71
CA PRO A 219 17.67 0.29 0.68
C PRO A 219 17.86 -0.59 1.93
N GLY A 220 16.86 -1.43 2.22
CA GLY A 220 16.73 -2.11 3.52
C GLY A 220 16.17 -1.22 4.64
N LEU A 221 16.12 0.11 4.47
CA LEU A 221 15.46 1.06 5.37
C LEU A 221 14.13 1.56 4.80
N GLY A 222 13.20 0.62 4.57
CA GLY A 222 11.80 0.97 4.38
C GLY A 222 11.30 1.83 5.56
N LEU A 223 10.87 3.06 5.27
CA LEU A 223 10.18 4.01 6.16
C LEU A 223 10.98 4.79 7.24
N GLN A 224 12.29 4.61 7.45
CA GLN A 224 12.94 5.23 8.64
C GLN A 224 13.50 6.67 8.51
N PHE A 225 13.77 7.22 7.33
CA PHE A 225 14.40 8.57 7.22
C PHE A 225 13.63 9.60 6.38
N GLY A 226 12.75 10.35 7.06
CA GLY A 226 12.45 11.78 6.78
C GLY A 226 11.69 12.16 5.50
N GLY A 227 11.76 11.36 4.44
CA GLY A 227 11.12 11.62 3.16
C GLY A 227 10.42 10.37 2.63
N LEU A 228 9.09 10.39 2.59
CA LEU A 228 8.30 9.36 1.93
C LEU A 228 8.50 9.44 0.41
N ILE A 229 9.35 8.57 -0.12
CA ILE A 229 9.30 8.20 -1.54
C ILE A 229 8.17 7.20 -1.66
N LYS A 230 7.12 7.56 -2.40
CA LYS A 230 6.06 6.63 -2.74
C LYS A 230 6.54 5.81 -3.93
N TYR A 231 6.75 4.52 -3.73
CA TYR A 231 6.91 3.56 -4.81
C TYR A 231 5.52 3.15 -5.30
N GLU A 232 5.29 3.31 -6.60
CA GLU A 232 4.09 2.86 -7.29
C GLU A 232 4.44 1.64 -8.14
N LYS A 233 3.60 0.61 -8.10
CA LYS A 233 3.87 -0.67 -8.73
C LYS A 233 3.67 -0.54 -10.24
N VAL A 234 4.49 -1.27 -11.00
CA VAL A 234 4.43 -1.29 -12.47
C VAL A 234 4.08 -2.70 -12.94
N ALA A 235 4.77 -3.71 -12.42
CA ALA A 235 4.50 -5.10 -12.74
C ALA A 235 4.87 -6.02 -11.57
N LYS A 236 4.19 -7.15 -11.46
CA LYS A 236 4.48 -8.22 -10.52
C LYS A 236 4.26 -9.57 -11.18
N VAL A 237 5.14 -10.52 -10.92
CA VAL A 237 4.90 -11.93 -11.25
C VAL A 237 5.27 -12.78 -10.05
N ASP A 238 4.40 -13.74 -9.76
CA ASP A 238 4.49 -14.69 -8.66
C ASP A 238 4.50 -16.10 -9.27
N ILE A 239 5.44 -16.95 -8.83
CA ILE A 239 5.49 -18.37 -9.15
C ILE A 239 5.39 -19.15 -7.83
N GLN A 240 4.50 -20.14 -7.77
CA GLN A 240 4.37 -21.09 -6.66
C GLN A 240 4.59 -22.51 -7.20
N ALA A 241 5.45 -23.27 -6.54
CA ALA A 241 5.49 -24.72 -6.67
C ALA A 241 4.47 -25.35 -5.72
N ILE A 242 3.59 -26.20 -6.24
CA ILE A 242 2.56 -26.88 -5.44
C ILE A 242 3.17 -28.10 -4.76
N GLY A 243 2.86 -28.29 -3.48
CA GLY A 243 3.18 -29.50 -2.73
C GLY A 243 1.94 -30.33 -2.42
N GLU A 244 2.15 -31.55 -1.92
CA GLU A 244 1.13 -32.61 -1.83
C GLU A 244 -0.13 -32.23 -1.02
N GLU A 245 0.01 -31.39 0.01
CA GLU A 245 -1.11 -30.89 0.83
C GLU A 245 -1.98 -29.83 0.12
N ASP A 246 -1.41 -29.13 -0.87
CA ASP A 246 -2.08 -28.11 -1.69
C ASP A 246 -2.58 -28.66 -3.05
N ASP A 247 -2.24 -29.91 -3.40
CA ASP A 247 -2.54 -30.52 -4.71
C ASP A 247 -3.98 -31.06 -4.81
N LEU A 248 -4.92 -30.14 -5.08
CA LEU A 248 -6.34 -30.46 -5.22
C LEU A 248 -6.75 -30.98 -6.62
N SER A 249 -5.88 -30.89 -7.64
CA SER A 249 -6.27 -31.21 -9.02
C SER A 249 -5.12 -31.53 -9.99
N ASP A 250 -4.08 -32.19 -9.48
CA ASP A 250 -2.85 -32.54 -10.19
C ASP A 250 -2.03 -31.31 -10.64
N GLU A 251 -2.06 -30.24 -9.84
CA GLU A 251 -1.39 -28.97 -10.13
C GLU A 251 0.09 -29.06 -9.75
N LYS A 252 1.00 -28.64 -10.64
CA LYS A 252 2.45 -28.58 -10.35
C LYS A 252 2.93 -27.17 -10.06
N PHE A 253 2.47 -26.19 -10.84
CA PHE A 253 2.85 -24.78 -10.68
C PHE A 253 1.65 -23.84 -10.84
N LYS A 254 1.63 -22.79 -10.03
CA LYS A 254 0.78 -21.61 -10.25
C LYS A 254 1.65 -20.42 -10.61
N ILE A 255 1.32 -19.75 -11.71
CA ILE A 255 1.95 -18.49 -12.12
C ILE A 255 0.86 -17.44 -12.12
N SER A 256 1.06 -16.32 -11.43
CA SER A 256 0.19 -15.17 -11.59
C SER A 256 1.00 -13.93 -11.91
N PHE A 257 0.53 -13.15 -12.87
CA PHE A 257 1.17 -11.92 -13.30
C PHE A 257 0.18 -10.77 -13.24
N GLU A 258 0.69 -9.59 -12.92
CA GLU A 258 -0.04 -8.37 -12.72
C GLU A 258 0.73 -7.24 -13.42
N LYS A 259 0.10 -6.52 -14.34
CA LYS A 259 0.64 -5.27 -14.92
C LYS A 259 -0.24 -4.12 -14.42
N GLU A 260 0.33 -3.21 -13.63
CA GLU A 260 -0.33 -1.98 -13.21
C GLU A 260 0.13 -0.85 -14.13
N LYS A 261 -0.78 -0.37 -14.96
CA LYS A 261 -0.52 0.85 -15.70
C LYS A 261 -0.83 2.03 -14.78
N THR A 262 0.19 2.56 -14.09
CA THR A 262 0.06 3.85 -13.40
C THR A 262 0.21 4.97 -14.40
N ILE A 263 -0.94 5.30 -14.95
CA ILE A 263 -1.19 6.30 -15.96
C ILE A 263 -1.22 7.61 -15.05
N GLU A 264 -0.12 8.41 -14.98
CA GLU A 264 0.23 9.77 -14.37
C GLU A 264 -0.15 11.11 -15.10
N ALA A 265 -0.50 12.27 -14.48
CA ALA A 265 -0.51 13.61 -15.14
C ALA A 265 0.26 14.75 -14.40
N GLY A 266 1.39 15.18 -14.97
CA GLY A 266 2.18 16.33 -14.50
C GLY A 266 3.59 16.37 -15.08
N ALA A 267 4.37 17.42 -14.80
CA ALA A 267 5.74 17.56 -15.31
C ALA A 267 6.69 16.41 -14.86
N SER A 268 6.44 15.83 -13.67
CA SER A 268 7.15 14.64 -13.19
C SER A 268 6.95 13.42 -14.09
N VAL A 269 5.82 13.32 -14.79
CA VAL A 269 5.48 12.16 -15.64
C VAL A 269 6.36 12.12 -16.88
N ALA A 270 6.68 13.28 -17.47
CA ALA A 270 7.61 13.35 -18.59
C ALA A 270 9.00 12.82 -18.19
N LEU A 271 9.52 13.28 -17.05
CA LEU A 271 10.81 12.82 -16.51
C LEU A 271 10.78 11.34 -16.10
N VAL A 272 9.69 10.85 -15.52
CA VAL A 272 9.54 9.42 -15.19
C VAL A 272 9.48 8.56 -16.46
N ALA A 273 8.74 8.99 -17.47
CA ALA A 273 8.66 8.29 -18.76
C ALA A 273 9.99 8.34 -19.53
N GLU A 274 10.73 9.44 -19.44
CA GLU A 274 12.06 9.60 -20.04
C GLU A 274 13.10 8.71 -19.34
N PHE A 275 13.15 8.73 -18.00
CA PHE A 275 14.02 7.84 -17.21
C PHE A 275 13.67 6.37 -17.43
N PHE A 276 12.38 6.02 -17.43
CA PHE A 276 11.96 4.64 -17.69
C PHE A 276 12.32 4.23 -19.13
N SER A 277 12.12 5.09 -20.12
CA SER A 277 12.55 4.82 -21.51
C SER A 277 14.07 4.72 -21.65
N PHE A 278 14.84 5.48 -20.86
CA PHE A 278 16.28 5.32 -20.79
C PHE A 278 16.66 3.95 -20.19
N LEU A 279 15.99 3.52 -19.12
CA LEU A 279 16.14 2.15 -18.60
C LEU A 279 15.78 1.11 -19.66
N LYS A 280 14.75 1.30 -20.50
CA LYS A 280 14.43 0.40 -21.62
C LYS A 280 15.61 0.18 -22.56
N LEU A 281 16.27 1.26 -22.95
CA LEU A 281 17.38 1.24 -23.91
C LEU A 281 18.68 0.68 -23.32
N THR A 282 18.90 0.84 -22.01
CA THR A 282 20.21 0.55 -21.39
C THR A 282 20.24 -0.66 -20.48
N LEU A 283 19.13 -1.03 -19.82
CA LEU A 283 19.12 -2.05 -18.77
C LEU A 283 17.86 -2.95 -18.73
N LEU A 284 16.68 -2.53 -19.21
CA LEU A 284 15.37 -3.13 -18.86
C LEU A 284 14.24 -2.90 -19.91
N SER A 285 14.24 -3.65 -21.01
CA SER A 285 13.36 -3.44 -22.18
C SER A 285 11.83 -3.68 -21.99
N TYR A 286 11.05 -2.67 -21.55
CA TYR A 286 9.56 -2.73 -21.41
C TYR A 286 8.82 -1.39 -21.63
N ASP A 287 7.67 -1.35 -22.32
CA ASP A 287 6.86 -0.14 -22.60
C ASP A 287 5.74 0.21 -21.57
N ILE A 288 5.19 1.46 -21.57
CA ILE A 288 3.86 1.98 -21.04
C ILE A 288 3.80 3.55 -20.87
N SER A 289 2.60 4.19 -20.68
CA SER A 289 2.26 5.67 -20.73
C SER A 289 1.02 6.22 -19.88
N TYR A 290 0.63 7.54 -19.97
CA TYR A 290 -0.19 8.59 -19.16
C TYR A 290 -1.72 8.51 -18.66
N GLU A 291 -2.12 8.95 -17.40
CA GLU A 291 -3.53 9.39 -16.91
C GLU A 291 -4.73 8.54 -16.22
N LEU A 292 -4.61 7.39 -15.50
CA LEU A 292 -5.65 6.55 -14.78
C LEU A 292 -5.15 5.10 -14.33
N SER A 293 -5.06 4.71 -13.04
CA SER A 293 -4.56 3.34 -12.64
C SER A 293 -5.50 2.17 -12.99
N GLU A 294 -5.06 1.32 -13.92
CA GLU A 294 -5.63 0.00 -14.24
C GLU A 294 -4.60 -1.11 -13.93
N SER A 295 -4.95 -2.02 -13.02
CA SER A 295 -4.21 -3.26 -12.79
C SER A 295 -5.01 -4.45 -13.33
N ASN A 296 -4.39 -5.24 -14.19
CA ASN A 296 -4.95 -6.50 -14.68
C ASN A 296 -4.03 -7.64 -14.21
N ARG A 297 -4.61 -8.60 -13.48
CA ARG A 297 -3.93 -9.78 -12.96
C ARG A 297 -4.60 -11.05 -13.46
N THR A 298 -3.80 -11.97 -14.01
CA THR A 298 -4.26 -13.29 -14.46
C THR A 298 -3.58 -14.35 -13.61
N TYR A 299 -4.33 -15.40 -13.26
CA TYR A 299 -3.82 -16.58 -12.57
C TYR A 299 -3.82 -17.76 -13.52
N LEU A 300 -2.66 -18.38 -13.68
CA LEU A 300 -2.41 -19.56 -14.48
C LEU A 300 -2.13 -20.74 -13.57
N SER A 301 -2.66 -21.91 -13.92
CA SER A 301 -2.30 -23.17 -13.30
C SER A 301 -1.81 -24.15 -14.37
N PHE A 302 -0.76 -24.89 -14.06
CA PHE A 302 -0.17 -25.90 -14.92
C PHE A 302 -0.14 -27.23 -14.18
N LYS A 303 -0.77 -28.26 -14.78
CA LYS A 303 -0.85 -29.62 -14.24
C LYS A 303 0.37 -30.45 -14.57
N LYS A 304 0.50 -31.65 -13.99
CA LYS A 304 1.65 -32.53 -14.26
C LYS A 304 1.68 -32.95 -15.75
N ASP A 305 0.53 -33.17 -16.37
CA ASP A 305 0.43 -33.46 -17.83
C ASP A 305 0.90 -32.29 -18.72
N ASP A 306 0.61 -31.04 -18.32
CA ASP A 306 1.00 -29.84 -19.08
C ASP A 306 2.53 -29.66 -19.15
N MET A 307 3.25 -30.24 -18.18
CA MET A 307 4.70 -30.13 -18.07
C MET A 307 5.42 -30.62 -19.31
N PHE A 308 4.94 -31.67 -20.00
CA PHE A 308 5.60 -32.15 -21.23
C PHE A 308 5.65 -31.07 -22.32
N THR A 309 4.59 -30.27 -22.44
CA THR A 309 4.54 -29.15 -23.40
C THR A 309 5.34 -27.95 -22.89
N LEU A 310 5.36 -27.70 -21.58
CA LEU A 310 6.05 -26.58 -20.96
C LEU A 310 7.57 -26.79 -20.86
N TYR A 311 8.06 -28.03 -20.76
CA TYR A 311 9.49 -28.38 -20.80
C TYR A 311 10.10 -28.26 -22.21
N ASN A 312 9.29 -28.20 -23.26
CA ASN A 312 9.80 -27.89 -24.59
C ASN A 312 10.19 -26.41 -24.67
N HIS A 313 11.47 -26.12 -24.45
CA HIS A 313 12.01 -24.77 -24.39
C HIS A 313 11.85 -23.96 -25.70
N ASP A 314 11.66 -24.62 -26.84
CA ASP A 314 11.37 -23.98 -28.13
C ASP A 314 9.87 -23.94 -28.46
N GLY A 315 9.03 -24.51 -27.58
CA GLY A 315 7.58 -24.57 -27.72
C GLY A 315 6.90 -23.21 -27.47
N PRO A 316 5.78 -22.92 -28.15
CA PRO A 316 5.08 -21.63 -28.04
C PRO A 316 4.63 -21.35 -26.61
N LEU A 317 4.13 -22.35 -25.88
CA LEU A 317 3.69 -22.19 -24.49
C LEU A 317 4.82 -21.73 -23.58
N PHE A 318 6.01 -22.33 -23.68
CA PHE A 318 7.16 -21.95 -22.87
C PHE A 318 7.64 -20.53 -23.20
N GLN A 319 7.63 -20.15 -24.49
CA GLN A 319 8.00 -18.80 -24.90
C GLN A 319 7.00 -17.75 -24.37
N GLU A 320 5.70 -18.02 -24.39
CA GLU A 320 4.71 -17.12 -23.80
C GLU A 320 4.78 -17.06 -22.26
N VAL A 321 5.09 -18.17 -21.59
CA VAL A 321 5.39 -18.16 -20.14
C VAL A 321 6.67 -17.36 -19.86
N LEU A 322 7.74 -17.53 -20.65
CA LEU A 322 8.93 -16.69 -20.53
C LEU A 322 8.61 -15.21 -20.79
N ASN A 323 7.74 -14.87 -21.74
CA ASN A 323 7.29 -13.51 -21.97
C ASN A 323 6.61 -12.94 -20.71
N ILE A 324 5.70 -13.70 -20.09
CA ILE A 324 5.07 -13.35 -18.81
C ILE A 324 6.10 -13.17 -17.69
N LEU A 325 6.99 -14.14 -17.48
CA LEU A 325 8.06 -14.08 -16.46
C LEU A 325 9.05 -12.94 -16.70
N ARG A 326 9.22 -12.51 -17.96
CA ARG A 326 10.05 -11.37 -18.35
C ARG A 326 9.31 -10.03 -18.21
N PHE A 327 7.97 -10.02 -18.25
CA PHE A 327 7.03 -8.88 -18.39
C PHE A 327 6.79 -8.37 -19.83
N LYS A 328 7.17 -9.17 -20.84
CA LYS A 328 6.91 -8.88 -22.26
C LYS A 328 5.40 -8.99 -22.57
N ASP A 329 5.04 -8.62 -23.78
CA ASP A 329 3.72 -8.96 -24.32
C ASP A 329 3.73 -10.42 -24.79
N PHE A 330 2.57 -11.06 -24.73
CA PHE A 330 2.39 -12.49 -24.95
C PHE A 330 1.08 -12.77 -25.69
N ASP A 331 1.00 -13.89 -26.40
CA ASP A 331 -0.26 -14.31 -27.04
C ASP A 331 -1.23 -14.89 -26.00
N ALA A 332 -2.22 -14.08 -25.62
CA ALA A 332 -3.27 -14.48 -24.69
C ALA A 332 -4.04 -15.74 -25.12
N ARG A 333 -4.08 -16.09 -26.42
CA ARG A 333 -4.77 -17.30 -26.92
C ARG A 333 -4.03 -18.59 -26.57
N VAL A 334 -2.70 -18.54 -26.49
CA VAL A 334 -1.85 -19.66 -26.07
C VAL A 334 -1.95 -19.89 -24.56
N ILE A 335 -2.13 -18.81 -23.80
CA ILE A 335 -2.19 -18.82 -22.34
C ILE A 335 -3.60 -19.09 -21.79
N ALA A 336 -4.66 -18.72 -22.52
CA ALA A 336 -6.05 -18.84 -22.09
C ALA A 336 -6.48 -20.23 -21.57
N PRO A 337 -6.04 -21.38 -22.12
CA PRO A 337 -6.40 -22.70 -21.60
C PRO A 337 -5.92 -22.97 -20.16
N PHE A 338 -4.84 -22.29 -19.74
CA PHE A 338 -4.23 -22.43 -18.42
C PHE A 338 -4.75 -21.39 -17.41
N ALA A 339 -5.55 -20.42 -17.88
CA ALA A 339 -6.01 -19.30 -17.08
C ALA A 339 -7.26 -19.67 -16.24
N ILE A 340 -7.03 -19.96 -14.96
CA ILE A 340 -8.08 -20.32 -14.00
C ILE A 340 -8.92 -19.14 -13.54
N SER A 341 -8.38 -17.90 -13.62
CA SER A 341 -9.14 -16.69 -13.25
C SER A 341 -8.46 -15.40 -13.69
N TYR A 342 -9.27 -14.34 -13.73
CA TYR A 342 -8.87 -12.97 -14.01
C TYR A 342 -9.33 -12.04 -12.90
N LYS A 343 -8.48 -11.08 -12.54
CA LYS A 343 -8.76 -9.99 -11.61
C LYS A 343 -8.44 -8.67 -12.28
N LYS A 344 -9.43 -7.81 -12.43
CA LYS A 344 -9.28 -6.45 -12.92
C LYS A 344 -9.51 -5.46 -11.78
N VAL A 345 -8.65 -4.47 -11.66
CA VAL A 345 -8.75 -3.42 -10.64
C VAL A 345 -8.61 -2.06 -11.32
N LEU A 346 -9.69 -1.28 -11.32
CA LEU A 346 -9.71 0.10 -11.77
C LEU A 346 -9.68 1.02 -10.55
N SER A 347 -8.71 1.94 -10.49
CA SER A 347 -8.48 2.79 -9.31
C SER A 347 -8.44 4.28 -9.65
N GLU A 348 -9.33 5.04 -9.02
CA GLU A 348 -9.35 6.50 -9.08
C GLU A 348 -8.85 7.10 -7.76
N THR A 349 -7.86 8.00 -7.80
CA THR A 349 -7.29 8.65 -6.60
C THR A 349 -7.47 10.17 -6.65
N LYS A 350 -8.21 10.71 -5.69
CA LYS A 350 -8.47 12.14 -5.51
C LYS A 350 -7.60 12.69 -4.35
N LYS A 351 -6.54 13.44 -4.68
CA LYS A 351 -5.57 14.03 -3.72
C LYS A 351 -5.93 15.51 -3.43
N THR A 352 -6.09 15.94 -2.17
CA THR A 352 -6.45 17.36 -1.84
C THR A 352 -5.31 18.18 -1.24
N LYS A 353 -4.40 18.67 -2.10
CA LYS A 353 -3.18 19.41 -1.70
C LYS A 353 -3.45 20.71 -0.93
N TYR A 354 -4.51 21.46 -1.25
CA TYR A 354 -4.78 22.79 -0.70
C TYR A 354 -5.10 22.84 0.82
N PHE A 355 -5.52 21.73 1.43
CA PHE A 355 -5.81 21.69 2.88
C PHE A 355 -4.55 21.64 3.76
N ALA A 356 -3.41 21.19 3.21
CA ALA A 356 -2.17 21.03 3.97
C ALA A 356 -1.62 22.36 4.51
N LEU A 357 -1.68 23.42 3.70
CA LEU A 357 -1.16 24.74 4.02
C LEU A 357 -1.97 25.47 5.11
N VAL A 358 -3.30 25.27 5.13
CA VAL A 358 -4.20 26.01 6.04
C VAL A 358 -4.45 25.26 7.35
N PHE A 359 -4.52 23.92 7.32
CA PHE A 359 -4.92 23.11 8.49
C PHE A 359 -3.93 22.00 8.89
N GLY A 360 -2.75 21.92 8.26
CA GLY A 360 -1.65 21.06 8.70
C GLY A 360 -1.88 19.56 8.47
N GLY A 361 -2.59 19.19 7.41
CA GLY A 361 -2.76 17.79 7.04
C GLY A 361 -3.25 17.58 5.61
N VAL A 362 -2.87 16.44 5.03
CA VAL A 362 -3.32 15.99 3.71
C VAL A 362 -4.56 15.10 3.87
N ARG A 363 -5.49 15.19 2.94
CA ARG A 363 -6.63 14.26 2.82
C ARG A 363 -6.69 13.72 1.41
N ASP A 364 -6.55 12.41 1.30
CA ASP A 364 -6.62 11.70 0.03
C ASP A 364 -7.74 10.67 0.10
N SER A 365 -8.39 10.42 -1.04
CA SER A 365 -9.39 9.36 -1.17
C SER A 365 -9.16 8.56 -2.45
N LYS A 366 -9.12 7.23 -2.33
CA LYS A 366 -8.97 6.30 -3.46
C LYS A 366 -10.16 5.36 -3.52
N THR A 367 -10.92 5.39 -4.61
CA THR A 367 -11.93 4.38 -4.93
C THR A 367 -11.31 3.36 -5.88
N SER A 368 -11.59 2.08 -5.64
CA SER A 368 -11.20 0.98 -6.52
C SER A 368 -12.42 0.11 -6.82
N HIS A 369 -12.72 -0.09 -8.11
CA HIS A 369 -13.60 -1.16 -8.59
C HIS A 369 -12.75 -2.40 -8.88
N ILE A 370 -13.15 -3.54 -8.35
CA ILE A 370 -12.45 -4.82 -8.45
C ILE A 370 -13.42 -5.82 -9.06
N GLU A 371 -13.12 -6.32 -10.26
CA GLU A 371 -13.86 -7.39 -10.93
C GLU A 371 -13.05 -8.69 -10.81
N LEU A 372 -13.68 -9.75 -10.32
CA LEU A 372 -13.13 -11.10 -10.31
C LEU A 372 -13.94 -11.96 -11.27
N VAL A 373 -13.24 -12.63 -12.19
CA VAL A 373 -13.86 -13.51 -13.19
C VAL A 373 -13.31 -14.92 -13.03
N LYS A 374 -14.20 -15.88 -12.81
CA LYS A 374 -13.91 -17.31 -12.71
C LYS A 374 -15.11 -18.09 -13.27
N ASP A 375 -14.83 -19.12 -14.06
CA ASP A 375 -15.84 -20.01 -14.66
C ASP A 375 -16.98 -19.27 -15.41
N GLY A 376 -16.68 -18.08 -15.96
CA GLY A 376 -17.64 -17.20 -16.65
C GLY A 376 -18.50 -16.32 -15.74
N VAL A 377 -18.43 -16.49 -14.41
CA VAL A 377 -19.11 -15.64 -13.43
C VAL A 377 -18.25 -14.41 -13.13
N VAL A 378 -18.86 -13.22 -13.19
CA VAL A 378 -18.22 -11.94 -12.86
C VAL A 378 -18.74 -11.47 -11.50
N GLU A 379 -17.82 -11.27 -10.55
CA GLU A 379 -18.13 -10.77 -9.22
C GLU A 379 -17.45 -9.41 -9.00
N SER A 380 -18.27 -8.41 -8.69
CA SER A 380 -17.85 -7.01 -8.58
C SER A 380 -17.79 -6.55 -7.12
N PHE A 381 -16.71 -5.86 -6.79
CA PHE A 381 -16.44 -5.34 -5.46
C PHE A 381 -15.96 -3.89 -5.53
N PHE A 382 -16.33 -3.09 -4.54
CA PHE A 382 -15.93 -1.70 -4.43
C PHE A 382 -15.18 -1.46 -3.13
N ARG A 383 -14.01 -0.83 -3.23
CA ARG A 383 -13.14 -0.49 -2.11
C ARG A 383 -12.90 1.02 -2.07
N HIS A 384 -13.31 1.69 -0.99
CA HIS A 384 -13.02 3.11 -0.76
C HIS A 384 -12.04 3.30 0.38
N ASN A 385 -10.93 3.98 0.08
CA ASN A 385 -9.90 4.36 1.02
C ASN A 385 -10.02 5.86 1.30
N TYR A 386 -9.98 6.24 2.57
CA TYR A 386 -10.00 7.62 3.05
C TYR A 386 -8.82 7.82 3.99
N GLU A 387 -7.81 8.55 3.52
CA GLU A 387 -6.59 8.80 4.26
C GLU A 387 -6.57 10.23 4.82
N LYS A 388 -6.04 10.37 6.03
CA LYS A 388 -5.80 11.64 6.70
C LYS A 388 -4.42 11.60 7.33
N ILE A 389 -3.49 12.32 6.71
CA ILE A 389 -2.13 12.52 7.24
C ILE A 389 -2.12 13.80 8.06
N ARG A 390 -1.67 13.73 9.30
CA ARG A 390 -1.26 14.88 10.12
C ARG A 390 0.25 14.81 10.33
N TYR A 391 0.90 15.96 10.30
CA TYR A 391 2.30 16.07 10.63
C TYR A 391 2.56 17.40 11.33
N ARG A 392 3.64 17.44 12.13
CA ARG A 392 4.08 18.67 12.76
C ARG A 392 5.48 19.04 12.28
N GLU A 393 5.56 20.22 11.69
CA GLU A 393 6.82 20.91 11.38
C GLU A 393 7.19 21.82 12.54
N ASN A 394 8.49 22.05 12.72
CA ASN A 394 8.97 23.06 13.65
C ASN A 394 8.47 24.46 13.26
N LEU A 395 8.17 25.29 14.27
CA LEU A 395 7.62 26.62 14.04
C LEU A 395 8.60 27.52 13.27
N PHE A 396 9.90 27.30 13.50
CA PHE A 396 10.98 27.91 12.72
C PHE A 396 11.02 27.42 11.27
N SER A 397 10.92 26.12 10.97
CA SER A 397 10.95 25.66 9.57
C SER A 397 9.75 26.15 8.76
N ARG A 398 8.58 26.32 9.40
CA ARG A 398 7.41 26.98 8.78
C ARG A 398 7.65 28.45 8.43
N LEU A 399 8.22 29.24 9.36
CA LEU A 399 8.53 30.65 9.10
C LEU A 399 9.67 30.81 8.09
N PHE A 400 10.72 30.00 8.21
CA PHE A 400 11.90 30.06 7.36
C PHE A 400 11.58 29.67 5.92
N ASN A 401 10.73 28.67 5.70
CA ASN A 401 10.25 28.34 4.35
C ASN A 401 9.39 29.46 3.74
N ALA A 402 8.53 30.13 4.51
CA ALA A 402 7.76 31.28 4.01
C ALA A 402 8.68 32.48 3.63
N LEU A 403 9.69 32.76 4.44
CA LEU A 403 10.66 33.84 4.18
C LEU A 403 11.63 33.53 3.03
N ILE A 404 12.14 32.30 2.92
CA ILE A 404 13.10 31.93 1.87
C ILE A 404 12.41 31.70 0.51
N SER A 405 11.19 31.14 0.48
CA SER A 405 10.45 30.97 -0.78
C SER A 405 10.16 32.30 -1.49
N SER A 406 9.93 33.38 -0.73
CA SER A 406 9.70 34.72 -1.30
C SER A 406 10.98 35.44 -1.73
N ILE A 407 12.14 35.13 -1.14
CA ILE A 407 13.41 35.84 -1.41
C ILE A 407 14.31 35.10 -2.41
N LEU A 408 14.38 33.76 -2.37
CA LEU A 408 15.36 32.98 -3.15
C LEU A 408 14.77 32.04 -4.21
N ARG A 409 13.45 31.86 -4.29
CA ARG A 409 12.77 30.86 -5.16
C ARG A 409 13.26 29.40 -5.00
N ILE A 410 14.09 29.12 -4.00
CA ILE A 410 14.58 27.78 -3.66
C ILE A 410 13.69 27.23 -2.54
N ASN A 411 12.97 26.15 -2.83
CA ASN A 411 12.13 25.47 -1.84
C ASN A 411 13.01 24.74 -0.81
N THR A 412 13.27 25.38 0.32
CA THR A 412 14.04 24.79 1.42
C THR A 412 13.24 23.75 2.22
N VAL A 413 13.98 22.83 2.82
CA VAL A 413 13.45 21.56 3.35
C VAL A 413 13.04 21.70 4.80
N ALA A 414 11.78 21.37 5.13
CA ALA A 414 11.32 21.31 6.51
C ALA A 414 11.55 19.91 7.11
N THR A 415 12.26 19.83 8.23
CA THR A 415 12.28 18.64 9.09
C THR A 415 10.96 18.52 9.86
N LYS A 416 10.40 17.30 9.90
CA LYS A 416 9.14 16.97 10.58
C LYS A 416 9.43 16.21 11.87
N ASP A 417 8.80 16.60 12.97
CA ASP A 417 9.06 15.99 14.30
C ASP A 417 8.35 14.62 14.45
N TYR A 418 7.14 14.52 13.91
CA TYR A 418 6.34 13.29 13.87
C TYR A 418 5.31 13.31 12.72
N ASN A 419 4.83 12.14 12.33
CA ASN A 419 3.65 11.93 11.48
C ASN A 419 2.58 11.08 12.20
N GLU A 420 1.33 11.26 11.80
CA GLU A 420 0.16 10.46 12.18
C GLU A 420 -0.65 10.21 10.91
N VAL A 421 -0.77 8.95 10.49
CA VAL A 421 -1.59 8.53 9.34
C VAL A 421 -2.81 7.79 9.88
N ARG A 422 -4.00 8.18 9.40
CA ARG A 422 -5.26 7.50 9.70
C ARG A 422 -5.95 7.14 8.39
N LYS A 423 -6.06 5.86 8.07
CA LYS A 423 -6.69 5.34 6.85
C LYS A 423 -7.95 4.55 7.22
N LEU A 424 -9.12 4.99 6.76
CA LEU A 424 -10.32 4.15 6.73
C LEU A 424 -10.42 3.49 5.36
N GLU A 425 -10.63 2.19 5.33
CA GLU A 425 -10.92 1.40 4.14
C GLU A 425 -12.27 0.70 4.30
N PHE A 426 -13.09 0.79 3.27
CA PHE A 426 -14.47 0.33 3.23
C PHE A 426 -14.60 -0.59 2.02
N GLU A 427 -14.93 -1.87 2.22
CA GLU A 427 -15.14 -2.83 1.14
C GLU A 427 -16.58 -3.35 1.13
N TYR A 428 -17.12 -3.59 -0.07
CA TYR A 428 -18.40 -4.27 -0.25
C TYR A 428 -18.51 -4.95 -1.61
N LYS A 429 -19.34 -5.99 -1.67
CA LYS A 429 -19.77 -6.68 -2.90
C LYS A 429 -20.96 -5.96 -3.51
N SER A 430 -20.91 -5.58 -4.78
CA SER A 430 -22.01 -4.90 -5.48
C SER A 430 -21.74 -4.83 -6.98
N THR A 431 -22.80 -4.79 -7.80
CA THR A 431 -22.69 -4.53 -9.25
C THR A 431 -22.44 -3.05 -9.59
N ASN A 432 -22.62 -2.14 -8.63
CA ASN A 432 -22.55 -0.68 -8.83
C ASN A 432 -21.90 0.02 -7.62
N ASP A 433 -21.23 1.15 -7.85
CA ASP A 433 -20.69 2.01 -6.78
C ASP A 433 -21.83 2.76 -6.08
N VAL A 434 -22.39 2.15 -5.03
CA VAL A 434 -23.50 2.72 -4.26
C VAL A 434 -23.08 3.96 -3.46
N VAL A 435 -21.77 4.14 -3.24
CA VAL A 435 -21.21 5.29 -2.52
C VAL A 435 -21.13 6.53 -3.42
N GLU A 436 -20.76 6.36 -4.69
CA GLU A 436 -20.78 7.43 -5.69
C GLU A 436 -22.22 7.73 -6.16
N GLN A 437 -22.99 6.68 -6.48
CA GLN A 437 -24.38 6.82 -6.93
C GLN A 437 -25.33 7.32 -5.83
N ARG A 438 -24.95 7.19 -4.55
CA ARG A 438 -25.76 7.50 -3.36
C ARG A 438 -27.05 6.68 -3.31
N SER A 439 -26.92 5.37 -3.48
CA SER A 439 -27.98 4.38 -3.41
C SER A 439 -27.85 3.52 -2.14
N ASP A 440 -28.99 3.11 -1.58
CA ASP A 440 -29.02 2.31 -0.34
C ASP A 440 -28.41 0.92 -0.61
N PHE A 441 -27.61 0.41 0.33
CA PHE A 441 -27.04 -0.93 0.30
C PHE A 441 -27.84 -1.88 1.17
N ASN A 442 -28.05 -3.11 0.71
CA ASN A 442 -28.82 -4.10 1.47
C ASN A 442 -27.92 -4.99 2.33
N LEU A 443 -28.04 -4.87 3.65
CA LEU A 443 -27.37 -5.71 4.64
C LEU A 443 -27.99 -7.10 4.82
N THR A 444 -29.09 -7.50 4.14
CA THR A 444 -29.56 -8.90 4.26
C THR A 444 -28.69 -9.93 3.54
N ASN A 445 -27.78 -9.50 2.68
CA ASN A 445 -26.88 -10.41 1.98
C ASN A 445 -25.86 -11.07 2.95
N ASP A 446 -25.08 -12.02 2.45
CA ASP A 446 -24.18 -12.85 3.25
C ASP A 446 -23.21 -12.03 4.15
N GLU A 447 -22.76 -12.61 5.27
CA GLU A 447 -21.86 -11.91 6.21
C GLU A 447 -20.55 -11.42 5.57
N GLY A 448 -20.14 -12.07 4.48
CA GLY A 448 -18.96 -11.71 3.69
C GLY A 448 -19.10 -10.47 2.80
N ASP A 449 -20.30 -9.91 2.60
CA ASP A 449 -20.55 -8.89 1.57
C ASP A 449 -20.09 -7.47 1.94
N MET A 450 -19.67 -7.20 3.19
CA MET A 450 -19.17 -5.88 3.62
C MET A 450 -18.11 -5.99 4.72
N SER A 451 -17.03 -5.19 4.62
CA SER A 451 -16.03 -5.05 5.69
C SER A 451 -15.54 -3.62 5.88
N LEU A 452 -15.16 -3.32 7.12
CA LEU A 452 -14.58 -2.04 7.53
C LEU A 452 -13.19 -2.27 8.11
N HIS A 453 -12.19 -1.62 7.54
CA HIS A 453 -10.80 -1.68 7.98
C HIS A 453 -10.33 -0.28 8.36
N TYR A 454 -9.63 -0.13 9.47
CA TYR A 454 -9.06 1.13 9.89
C TYR A 454 -7.61 0.94 10.31
N ASN A 455 -6.69 1.58 9.59
CA ASN A 455 -5.28 1.57 9.92
C ASN A 455 -4.90 2.90 10.58
N TYR A 456 -4.14 2.80 11.65
CA TYR A 456 -3.48 3.91 12.33
C TYR A 456 -1.98 3.67 12.30
N GLU A 457 -1.22 4.66 11.84
CA GLU A 457 0.23 4.68 11.95
C GLU A 457 0.68 5.98 12.63
N PHE A 458 1.66 5.87 13.52
CA PHE A 458 2.33 7.01 14.14
C PHE A 458 3.83 6.80 14.11
N ASN A 459 4.56 7.74 13.51
CA ASN A 459 6.02 7.73 13.50
C ASN A 459 6.57 8.98 14.16
N ALA A 460 7.54 8.81 15.07
CA ALA A 460 8.27 9.91 15.70
C ALA A 460 9.78 9.67 15.59
N ALA A 461 10.50 10.59 14.94
CA ALA A 461 11.93 10.42 14.68
C ALA A 461 12.78 10.46 15.97
N LYS A 462 12.37 11.28 16.96
CA LYS A 462 13.06 11.38 18.25
C LYS A 462 12.08 11.69 19.38
N THR A 463 12.24 11.01 20.52
CA THR A 463 11.41 11.20 21.72
C THR A 463 12.19 11.69 22.94
N THR A 464 13.52 11.62 22.92
CA THR A 464 14.40 12.00 24.04
C THR A 464 14.76 13.48 24.04
N GLY A 465 15.02 14.02 25.23
CA GLY A 465 15.47 15.40 25.45
C GLY A 465 14.35 16.43 25.58
N ALA A 466 14.68 17.59 26.15
CA ALA A 466 13.71 18.60 26.59
C ALA A 466 12.78 19.12 25.48
N MET A 467 13.28 19.27 24.26
CA MET A 467 12.50 19.73 23.10
C MET A 467 11.44 18.70 22.66
N ASN A 468 11.70 17.40 22.87
CA ASN A 468 10.85 16.31 22.41
C ASN A 468 9.83 15.82 23.45
N LYS A 469 9.78 16.39 24.66
CA LYS A 469 8.80 16.01 25.70
C LYS A 469 7.35 15.98 25.20
N LYS A 470 6.97 16.87 24.28
CA LYS A 470 5.64 16.87 23.64
C LYS A 470 5.48 15.70 22.66
N VAL A 471 6.49 15.39 21.85
CA VAL A 471 6.49 14.25 20.92
C VAL A 471 6.40 12.93 21.69
N LYS A 472 7.18 12.79 22.77
CA LYS A 472 7.11 11.69 23.74
C LYS A 472 5.71 11.51 24.33
N SER A 473 5.08 12.60 24.77
CA SER A 473 3.70 12.59 25.27
C SER A 473 2.68 12.17 24.20
N TYR A 474 2.86 12.58 22.94
CA TYR A 474 2.03 12.07 21.83
C TYR A 474 2.27 10.58 21.55
N ALA A 475 3.51 10.11 21.57
CA ALA A 475 3.82 8.69 21.41
C ALA A 475 3.20 7.84 22.53
N ILE A 476 3.33 8.26 23.79
CA ILE A 476 2.71 7.61 24.95
C ILE A 476 1.18 7.61 24.85
N SER A 477 0.58 8.69 24.32
CA SER A 477 -0.86 8.75 24.04
C SER A 477 -1.27 7.85 22.89
N GLY A 478 -0.43 7.70 21.86
CA GLY A 478 -0.62 6.78 20.74
C GLY A 478 -0.54 5.32 21.18
N LEU A 479 0.45 4.96 22.01
CA LEU A 479 0.53 3.63 22.63
C LEU A 479 -0.71 3.33 23.48
N GLY A 480 -1.20 4.32 24.23
CA GLY A 480 -2.45 4.23 24.99
C GLY A 480 -3.71 4.11 24.12
N ALA A 481 -3.63 4.30 22.80
CA ALA A 481 -4.73 4.07 21.88
C ALA A 481 -4.93 2.58 21.55
N PHE A 482 -3.85 1.80 21.61
CA PHE A 482 -3.84 0.40 21.20
C PHE A 482 -4.02 -0.55 22.38
N THR A 483 -5.15 -1.26 22.41
CA THR A 483 -5.30 -2.41 23.31
C THR A 483 -4.45 -3.57 22.81
N GLY A 484 -3.73 -4.22 23.72
CA GLY A 484 -2.79 -5.30 23.39
C GLY A 484 -1.33 -4.87 23.51
N ILE A 485 -1.03 -3.56 23.46
CA ILE A 485 0.28 -3.05 23.88
C ILE A 485 0.39 -3.19 25.41
N ASN A 486 1.39 -3.92 25.87
CA ASN A 486 1.66 -4.09 27.29
C ASN A 486 2.01 -2.74 27.95
N ASN A 487 1.42 -2.44 29.11
CA ASN A 487 1.73 -1.23 29.89
C ASN A 487 3.24 -1.09 30.18
N SER A 488 3.98 -2.20 30.28
CA SER A 488 5.45 -2.19 30.44
C SER A 488 6.18 -1.46 29.30
N ILE A 489 5.66 -1.50 28.07
CA ILE A 489 6.21 -0.81 26.90
C ILE A 489 5.96 0.68 27.01
N LYS A 490 4.74 1.07 27.40
CA LYS A 490 4.36 2.46 27.64
C LYS A 490 5.26 3.07 28.72
N SER A 491 5.44 2.37 29.84
CA SER A 491 6.40 2.76 30.88
C SER A 491 7.84 2.79 30.36
N ALA A 492 8.28 1.83 29.56
CA ALA A 492 9.64 1.86 29.00
C ALA A 492 9.90 3.06 28.07
N VAL A 493 8.90 3.53 27.32
CA VAL A 493 8.99 4.80 26.56
C VAL A 493 8.93 6.02 27.48
N GLU A 494 8.14 5.97 28.56
CA GLU A 494 8.05 7.03 29.57
C GLU A 494 9.36 7.18 30.37
N ASP A 495 10.04 6.08 30.68
CA ASP A 495 11.31 5.99 31.39
C ASP A 495 12.55 6.25 30.49
N GLU A 496 12.35 6.44 29.16
CA GLU A 496 13.42 6.53 28.16
C GLU A 496 14.30 5.26 28.03
N ARG A 497 13.81 4.12 28.53
CA ARG A 497 14.38 2.78 28.25
C ARG A 497 14.15 2.37 26.79
N LEU A 498 13.06 2.84 26.19
CA LEU A 498 12.77 2.80 24.76
C LEU A 498 12.68 4.21 24.19
N VAL A 499 13.36 4.46 23.08
CA VAL A 499 13.61 5.77 22.48
C VAL A 499 13.34 5.76 20.97
N GLY A 500 13.15 6.96 20.40
CA GLY A 500 12.94 7.12 18.97
C GLY A 500 14.17 6.72 18.12
N PRO A 501 13.98 6.28 16.86
CA PRO A 501 12.74 6.32 16.09
C PRO A 501 11.66 5.36 16.61
N LEU A 502 10.45 5.88 16.81
CA LEU A 502 9.28 5.09 17.19
C LEU A 502 8.35 4.95 15.99
N ASN A 503 7.86 3.74 15.74
CA ASN A 503 6.75 3.46 14.84
C ASN A 503 5.70 2.64 15.61
N ILE A 504 4.46 3.08 15.58
CA ILE A 504 3.30 2.31 16.05
C ILE A 504 2.37 2.11 14.85
N SER A 505 2.18 0.86 14.44
CA SER A 505 1.16 0.49 13.45
C SER A 505 0.04 -0.30 14.13
N GLY A 506 -1.20 -0.11 13.70
CA GLY A 506 -2.25 -1.04 14.03
C GLY A 506 -3.51 -0.90 13.19
N HIS A 507 -4.15 -2.03 13.01
CA HIS A 507 -5.16 -2.31 12.02
C HIS A 507 -6.37 -2.87 12.76
N TYR A 508 -7.50 -2.19 12.63
CA TYR A 508 -8.75 -2.52 13.28
C TYR A 508 -9.72 -2.99 12.20
N ARG A 509 -10.39 -4.13 12.40
CA ARG A 509 -11.41 -4.64 11.48
C ARG A 509 -12.74 -4.73 12.23
N VAL A 510 -13.77 -4.09 11.67
CA VAL A 510 -15.15 -4.22 12.15
C VAL A 510 -15.88 -5.14 11.18
N ALA A 511 -16.38 -6.26 11.70
CA ALA A 511 -17.24 -7.17 10.95
C ALA A 511 -18.62 -6.55 10.69
N LYS A 512 -19.33 -7.06 9.68
CA LYS A 512 -20.70 -6.63 9.33
C LYS A 512 -21.65 -6.61 10.54
N SER A 513 -21.60 -7.64 11.38
CA SER A 513 -22.31 -7.76 12.66
C SER A 513 -22.07 -6.57 13.62
N GLY A 514 -20.84 -6.03 13.66
CA GLY A 514 -20.52 -4.85 14.46
C GLY A 514 -21.16 -3.56 13.90
N VAL A 515 -21.33 -3.48 12.58
CA VAL A 515 -22.08 -2.41 11.91
C VAL A 515 -23.56 -2.53 12.19
N GLU A 516 -24.13 -3.74 12.09
CA GLU A 516 -25.53 -4.02 12.45
C GLU A 516 -25.82 -3.65 13.91
N VAL A 517 -24.92 -4.00 14.85
CA VAL A 517 -24.99 -3.54 16.24
C VAL A 517 -25.03 -2.02 16.30
N PHE A 518 -24.11 -1.31 15.64
CA PHE A 518 -24.10 0.16 15.63
C PHE A 518 -25.40 0.78 15.07
N LEU A 519 -26.02 0.13 14.07
CA LEU A 519 -27.27 0.55 13.45
C LEU A 519 -28.51 0.29 14.33
N GLN A 520 -28.47 -0.77 15.15
CA GLN A 520 -29.52 -1.11 16.11
C GLN A 520 -29.48 -0.26 17.38
N ARG A 521 -28.40 0.49 17.64
CA ARG A 521 -28.28 1.35 18.83
C ARG A 521 -29.24 2.53 18.79
N ASP A 522 -29.84 2.81 19.95
CA ASP A 522 -30.63 4.00 20.14
C ASP A 522 -29.81 5.28 19.91
N LYS A 523 -30.44 6.26 19.28
CA LYS A 523 -29.85 7.58 19.01
C LYS A 523 -29.22 8.20 20.25
N ASP A 524 -29.90 8.12 21.39
CA ASP A 524 -29.41 8.73 22.63
C ASP A 524 -28.23 7.97 23.24
N GLU A 525 -28.14 6.65 23.03
CA GLU A 525 -26.97 5.86 23.40
C GLU A 525 -25.74 6.29 22.58
N VAL A 526 -25.86 6.34 21.25
CA VAL A 526 -24.77 6.79 20.36
C VAL A 526 -24.36 8.24 20.68
N LEU A 527 -25.32 9.13 20.96
CA LEU A 527 -25.03 10.50 21.37
C LEU A 527 -24.35 10.59 22.75
N ASN A 528 -24.52 9.61 23.63
CA ASN A 528 -23.80 9.50 24.90
C ASN A 528 -22.37 8.98 24.69
N ILE A 529 -22.18 7.93 23.89
CA ILE A 529 -20.85 7.42 23.51
C ILE A 529 -19.97 8.56 22.94
N ILE A 530 -20.54 9.39 22.05
CA ILE A 530 -19.84 10.57 21.48
C ILE A 530 -19.49 11.62 22.57
N LYS A 531 -20.33 11.82 23.61
CA LYS A 531 -20.00 12.75 24.73
C LYS A 531 -18.81 12.25 25.54
N ASP A 532 -18.75 10.94 25.76
CA ASP A 532 -17.72 10.30 26.55
C ASP A 532 -16.38 10.28 25.79
N GLN A 533 -16.40 9.84 24.53
CA GLN A 533 -15.24 9.86 23.62
C GLN A 533 -14.65 11.28 23.45
N CYS A 534 -15.50 12.30 23.27
CA CYS A 534 -15.02 13.69 23.15
C CYS A 534 -14.73 14.36 24.51
N GLY A 535 -14.82 13.64 25.63
CA GLY A 535 -14.28 14.05 26.93
C GLY A 535 -15.03 15.17 27.67
N MET A 536 -16.27 14.92 28.12
CA MET A 536 -16.99 15.85 29.01
C MET A 536 -16.67 15.69 30.52
N LYS A 537 -15.41 15.93 30.94
CA LYS A 537 -15.02 16.03 32.38
C LYS A 537 -14.12 17.23 32.72
N SER A 538 -14.49 18.43 32.28
CA SER A 538 -13.85 19.69 32.74
C SER A 538 -14.83 20.55 33.55
N LYS A 539 -14.60 20.67 34.87
CA LYS A 539 -15.33 21.60 35.75
C LYS A 539 -15.08 23.09 35.41
N ASN A 540 -14.08 23.39 34.57
CA ASN A 540 -13.60 24.74 34.32
C ASN A 540 -14.34 25.45 33.15
N ILE A 541 -14.93 26.62 33.42
CA ILE A 541 -15.90 27.32 32.55
C ILE A 541 -15.31 27.70 31.18
N PHE A 542 -14.07 28.18 31.12
CA PHE A 542 -13.40 28.55 29.86
C PHE A 542 -13.15 27.34 28.94
N LYS A 543 -12.89 26.15 29.51
CA LYS A 543 -12.83 24.90 28.74
C LYS A 543 -14.22 24.45 28.26
N ARG A 544 -15.29 24.76 29.01
CA ARG A 544 -16.68 24.48 28.60
C ARG A 544 -17.06 25.24 27.33
N ILE A 545 -16.69 26.51 27.21
CA ILE A 545 -16.87 27.30 25.98
C ILE A 545 -16.06 26.71 24.82
N ARG A 546 -14.77 26.38 25.03
CA ARG A 546 -13.96 25.66 24.01
C ARG A 546 -14.56 24.30 23.62
N SER A 547 -15.23 23.59 24.53
CA SER A 547 -15.85 22.29 24.25
C SER A 547 -17.09 22.37 23.35
N LEU A 548 -17.84 23.48 23.40
CA LEU A 548 -18.95 23.77 22.47
C LEU A 548 -18.47 24.00 21.03
N PHE A 549 -17.21 24.42 20.87
CA PHE A 549 -16.51 24.53 19.58
C PHE A 549 -15.51 23.39 19.36
N SER A 550 -15.59 22.29 20.13
CA SER A 550 -14.69 21.15 19.91
C SER A 550 -15.00 20.47 18.57
N SER A 551 -13.99 20.37 17.71
CA SER A 551 -14.16 19.74 16.39
C SER A 551 -14.60 18.27 16.51
N CYS A 552 -14.20 17.55 17.56
CA CYS A 552 -14.63 16.17 17.84
C CYS A 552 -16.16 16.06 17.87
N LYS A 553 -16.80 16.71 18.85
CA LYS A 553 -18.23 16.59 19.11
C LYS A 553 -19.06 17.13 17.96
N ASN A 554 -18.67 18.28 17.41
CA ASN A 554 -19.40 18.91 16.32
C ASN A 554 -19.30 18.09 15.02
N ASN A 555 -18.13 17.50 14.70
CA ASN A 555 -18.01 16.63 13.53
C ASN A 555 -18.88 15.37 13.70
N LEU A 556 -18.73 14.63 14.80
CA LEU A 556 -19.43 13.37 15.07
C LEU A 556 -20.95 13.56 15.13
N TYR A 557 -21.44 14.58 15.84
CA TYR A 557 -22.88 14.88 15.86
C TYR A 557 -23.38 15.27 14.46
N THR A 558 -22.63 16.08 13.71
CA THR A 558 -23.11 16.56 12.40
C THR A 558 -23.02 15.48 11.32
N SER A 559 -22.12 14.49 11.43
CA SER A 559 -22.14 13.31 10.55
C SER A 559 -23.27 12.36 10.94
N TYR A 560 -23.41 12.00 12.22
CA TYR A 560 -24.44 11.07 12.70
C TYR A 560 -25.88 11.61 12.48
N ASP A 561 -26.13 12.88 12.77
CA ASP A 561 -27.43 13.54 12.49
C ASP A 561 -27.70 13.73 10.98
N ARG A 562 -26.68 13.70 10.12
CA ARG A 562 -26.87 13.60 8.66
C ARG A 562 -27.21 12.17 8.23
N PHE A 563 -26.51 11.17 8.77
CA PHE A 563 -26.78 9.76 8.52
C PHE A 563 -28.20 9.37 8.94
N LEU A 564 -28.59 9.63 10.18
CA LEU A 564 -29.96 9.32 10.66
C LEU A 564 -31.05 10.03 9.87
N ARG A 565 -30.79 11.23 9.33
CA ARG A 565 -31.74 11.90 8.44
C ARG A 565 -31.89 11.18 7.12
N GLU A 566 -30.80 10.87 6.42
CA GLU A 566 -30.89 10.23 5.10
C GLU A 566 -31.34 8.77 5.20
N TRP A 567 -31.01 8.06 6.29
CA TRP A 567 -31.49 6.70 6.54
C TRP A 567 -32.98 6.66 6.93
N GLY A 568 -33.42 7.58 7.79
CA GLY A 568 -34.78 7.63 8.32
C GLY A 568 -35.78 8.48 7.53
N GLN A 569 -35.40 9.09 6.40
CA GLN A 569 -36.26 10.01 5.64
C GLN A 569 -36.19 9.79 4.13
N LYS A 570 -37.36 9.70 3.49
CA LYS A 570 -37.53 9.76 2.03
C LYS A 570 -37.22 11.17 1.50
N ASN A 571 -36.89 11.27 0.22
CA ASN A 571 -36.80 12.54 -0.48
C ASN A 571 -38.15 13.28 -0.43
N TYR A 572 -38.12 14.60 -0.17
CA TYR A 572 -39.32 15.44 -0.19
C TYR A 572 -39.46 16.21 -1.50
N SER A 573 -40.69 16.36 -1.94
CA SER A 573 -41.10 17.21 -3.04
C SER A 573 -41.05 18.70 -2.68
N TYR A 574 -41.00 19.56 -3.72
CA TYR A 574 -41.10 21.01 -3.54
C TYR A 574 -42.43 21.45 -2.88
N THR A 575 -43.51 20.70 -3.12
CA THR A 575 -44.83 20.98 -2.53
C THR A 575 -44.84 20.71 -1.03
N GLU A 576 -44.23 19.61 -0.55
CA GLU A 576 -44.08 19.32 0.88
C GLU A 576 -43.20 20.36 1.58
N PHE A 577 -42.07 20.74 0.97
CA PHE A 577 -41.24 21.84 1.44
C PHE A 577 -42.02 23.15 1.55
N LYS A 578 -42.82 23.50 0.53
CA LYS A 578 -43.66 24.70 0.50
C LYS A 578 -44.77 24.65 1.55
N GLN A 579 -45.37 23.48 1.82
CA GLN A 579 -46.35 23.29 2.88
C GLN A 579 -45.72 23.52 4.26
N CYS A 580 -44.66 22.80 4.60
CA CYS A 580 -43.98 22.92 5.89
C CYS A 580 -43.44 24.35 6.14
N THR A 581 -42.88 25.01 5.13
CA THR A 581 -42.40 26.40 5.26
C THR A 581 -43.53 27.44 5.26
N LYS A 582 -44.70 27.15 4.68
CA LYS A 582 -45.89 28.03 4.71
C LYS A 582 -46.50 28.08 6.11
N SER A 583 -46.55 26.95 6.82
CA SER A 583 -47.12 26.84 8.18
C SER A 583 -46.40 27.69 9.24
N PHE A 584 -45.14 28.07 9.00
CA PHE A 584 -44.32 28.82 9.95
C PHE A 584 -43.87 30.19 9.42
N LYS A 585 -44.62 30.77 8.47
CA LYS A 585 -44.27 32.05 7.81
C LYS A 585 -44.04 33.23 8.76
N PHE A 586 -44.82 33.30 9.85
CA PHE A 586 -44.82 34.40 10.82
C PHE A 586 -43.77 34.24 11.92
N LEU A 587 -43.07 33.11 11.99
CA LEU A 587 -42.00 32.90 12.98
C LEU A 587 -40.66 33.48 12.48
N GLY A 588 -39.86 34.01 13.41
CA GLY A 588 -38.50 34.47 13.14
C GLY A 588 -37.63 33.38 12.50
N PHE A 589 -36.69 33.77 11.63
CA PHE A 589 -35.96 32.88 10.72
C PHE A 589 -35.41 31.59 11.37
N ARG A 590 -34.82 31.67 12.56
CA ARG A 590 -34.30 30.49 13.29
C ARG A 590 -35.41 29.51 13.69
N PHE A 591 -36.50 30.00 14.28
CA PHE A 591 -37.67 29.18 14.66
C PHE A 591 -38.37 28.61 13.43
N LYS A 592 -38.61 29.43 12.40
CA LYS A 592 -39.17 28.96 11.12
C LYS A 592 -38.35 27.83 10.52
N ARG A 593 -37.01 27.95 10.48
CA ARG A 593 -36.12 26.89 9.97
C ARG A 593 -36.17 25.62 10.82
N HIS A 594 -36.25 25.74 12.14
CA HIS A 594 -36.35 24.59 13.05
C HIS A 594 -37.70 23.86 12.88
N MET A 595 -38.82 24.59 12.96
CA MET A 595 -40.17 24.02 12.81
C MET A 595 -40.41 23.43 11.41
N SER A 596 -39.91 24.08 10.36
CA SER A 596 -40.00 23.54 8.98
C SER A 596 -39.22 22.23 8.84
N LYS A 597 -38.05 22.09 9.48
CA LYS A 597 -37.30 20.83 9.52
C LYS A 597 -38.02 19.74 10.31
N GLY A 598 -38.65 20.07 11.43
CA GLY A 598 -39.48 19.13 12.20
C GLY A 598 -40.64 18.60 11.37
N CYS A 599 -41.43 19.51 10.77
CA CYS A 599 -42.53 19.16 9.87
C CYS A 599 -42.10 18.26 8.70
N LEU A 600 -40.97 18.59 8.04
CA LEU A 600 -40.42 17.74 6.98
C LEU A 600 -40.05 16.36 7.51
N SER A 601 -39.31 16.29 8.62
CA SER A 601 -38.92 15.02 9.26
C SER A 601 -40.11 14.12 9.64
N THR A 602 -41.27 14.70 9.95
CA THR A 602 -42.49 13.92 10.22
C THR A 602 -43.12 13.42 8.92
N LYS A 603 -43.19 14.27 7.88
CA LYS A 603 -43.78 13.90 6.58
C LYS A 603 -42.96 12.89 5.78
N THR A 604 -41.63 12.97 5.86
CA THR A 604 -40.73 12.12 5.08
C THR A 604 -40.32 10.82 5.76
N LYS A 605 -40.76 10.56 7.01
CA LYS A 605 -40.30 9.42 7.80
C LYS A 605 -40.40 8.11 7.01
N LYS A 606 -39.26 7.45 6.75
CA LYS A 606 -39.21 6.08 6.19
C LYS A 606 -39.67 5.13 7.31
N GLU A 607 -40.51 4.14 7.00
CA GLU A 607 -40.61 2.96 7.87
C GLU A 607 -39.23 2.29 7.84
N ALA A 608 -38.66 2.04 9.01
CA ALA A 608 -37.25 1.67 9.12
C ALA A 608 -37.05 0.21 8.69
N ILE A 609 -36.86 0.00 7.39
CA ILE A 609 -36.26 -1.23 6.86
C ILE A 609 -34.80 -1.20 7.30
N LEU A 610 -34.51 -1.82 8.44
CA LEU A 610 -33.19 -1.81 9.11
C LEU A 610 -32.04 -2.31 8.23
N THR A 611 -32.36 -3.00 7.13
CA THR A 611 -31.42 -3.66 6.25
C THR A 611 -30.94 -2.76 5.10
N GLU A 612 -31.69 -1.74 4.69
CA GLU A 612 -31.29 -0.79 3.64
C GLU A 612 -30.53 0.39 4.26
N VAL A 613 -29.23 0.54 3.97
CA VAL A 613 -28.36 1.51 4.65
C VAL A 613 -27.63 2.43 3.66
N PRO A 614 -27.66 3.76 3.86
CA PRO A 614 -27.00 4.72 2.98
C PRO A 614 -25.48 4.74 3.23
N LEU A 615 -24.72 3.87 2.55
CA LEU A 615 -23.28 3.71 2.78
C LEU A 615 -22.48 5.00 2.57
N TRP A 616 -22.90 5.84 1.62
CA TRP A 616 -22.28 7.15 1.38
C TRP A 616 -22.37 8.09 2.60
N ARG A 617 -23.28 7.84 3.55
CA ARG A 617 -23.36 8.51 4.86
C ARG A 617 -22.78 7.70 5.99
N LEU A 618 -22.99 6.38 6.02
CA LEU A 618 -22.40 5.53 7.05
C LEU A 618 -20.88 5.72 7.07
N LYS A 619 -20.22 5.72 5.91
CA LYS A 619 -18.79 5.99 5.77
C LYS A 619 -18.36 7.34 6.38
N ASP A 620 -19.20 8.38 6.29
CA ASP A 620 -18.89 9.71 6.81
C ASP A 620 -18.98 9.73 8.35
N VAL A 621 -19.86 8.92 8.95
CA VAL A 621 -19.96 8.72 10.40
C VAL A 621 -18.80 7.88 10.91
N VAL A 622 -18.61 6.69 10.33
CA VAL A 622 -17.55 5.73 10.67
C VAL A 622 -16.17 6.40 10.57
N ARG A 623 -15.92 7.16 9.49
CA ARG A 623 -14.67 7.93 9.34
C ARG A 623 -14.45 8.93 10.47
N GLU A 624 -15.48 9.67 10.90
CA GLU A 624 -15.30 10.57 12.06
C GLU A 624 -15.16 9.78 13.37
N ILE A 625 -15.84 8.64 13.57
CA ILE A 625 -15.65 7.77 14.74
C ILE A 625 -14.17 7.39 14.87
N PHE A 626 -13.57 6.82 13.83
CA PHE A 626 -12.17 6.43 13.82
C PHE A 626 -11.19 7.63 13.84
N TYR A 627 -11.52 8.76 13.19
CA TYR A 627 -10.69 9.97 13.20
C TYR A 627 -10.68 10.73 14.53
N GLN A 628 -11.65 10.47 15.41
CA GLN A 628 -11.74 11.04 16.75
C GLN A 628 -11.55 9.98 17.85
N ALA A 629 -11.38 8.69 17.51
CA ALA A 629 -11.12 7.63 18.48
C ALA A 629 -9.76 7.89 19.16
N ASN A 630 -9.76 7.83 20.49
CA ASN A 630 -8.55 7.95 21.30
C ASN A 630 -7.96 6.60 21.64
N ASN A 631 -8.79 5.53 21.68
CA ASN A 631 -8.37 4.15 21.90
C ASN A 631 -9.37 3.12 21.34
N LYS A 632 -9.04 1.81 21.39
CA LYS A 632 -10.00 0.74 21.03
C LYS A 632 -11.27 0.78 21.88
N ASP A 633 -11.22 1.17 23.15
CA ASP A 633 -12.42 1.21 24.01
C ASP A 633 -13.48 2.18 23.47
N ASP A 634 -13.07 3.29 22.86
CA ASP A 634 -13.99 4.18 22.15
C ASP A 634 -14.69 3.47 20.98
N LEU A 635 -13.99 2.57 20.28
CA LEU A 635 -14.53 1.78 19.16
C LEU A 635 -15.44 0.64 19.63
N THR A 636 -15.10 -0.07 20.71
CA THR A 636 -15.92 -1.18 21.24
C THR A 636 -17.29 -0.70 21.72
N LYS A 637 -17.39 0.56 22.20
CA LYS A 637 -18.67 1.19 22.54
C LYS A 637 -19.61 1.27 21.33
N TYR A 638 -19.11 1.56 20.12
CA TYR A 638 -19.94 1.56 18.91
C TYR A 638 -20.22 0.14 18.42
N PHE A 639 -19.18 -0.65 18.18
CA PHE A 639 -19.23 -1.86 17.35
C PHE A 639 -19.25 -3.19 18.11
N ARG A 640 -19.24 -3.18 19.46
CA ARG A 640 -19.06 -4.35 20.35
C ARG A 640 -17.65 -4.98 20.21
N ASN A 641 -17.15 -5.64 21.27
CA ASN A 641 -15.77 -6.13 21.29
C ASN A 641 -15.56 -7.43 20.49
N SER A 642 -16.59 -8.27 20.38
CA SER A 642 -16.55 -9.52 19.59
C SER A 642 -16.40 -9.30 18.09
N ASP A 643 -16.86 -8.15 17.58
CA ASP A 643 -16.91 -7.83 16.15
C ASP A 643 -15.77 -6.88 15.74
N LEU A 644 -14.87 -6.56 16.69
CA LEU A 644 -13.74 -5.66 16.50
C LEU A 644 -12.41 -6.40 16.72
N PHE A 645 -11.90 -6.99 15.64
CA PHE A 645 -10.53 -7.48 15.60
C PHE A 645 -9.55 -6.31 15.55
N SER A 646 -8.40 -6.44 16.21
CA SER A 646 -7.31 -5.48 16.11
C SER A 646 -5.97 -6.20 16.18
N HIS A 647 -5.07 -5.90 15.25
CA HIS A 647 -3.67 -6.34 15.27
C HIS A 647 -2.73 -5.18 14.97
N GLY A 648 -1.43 -5.32 15.23
CA GLY A 648 -0.47 -4.28 14.93
C GLY A 648 0.93 -4.57 15.44
N SER A 649 1.82 -3.58 15.27
CA SER A 649 3.19 -3.65 15.72
C SER A 649 3.65 -2.36 16.39
N PHE A 650 4.63 -2.49 17.27
CA PHE A 650 5.36 -1.36 17.81
C PHE A 650 6.85 -1.59 17.65
N TYR A 651 7.54 -0.57 17.18
CA TYR A 651 8.99 -0.53 16.99
C TYR A 651 9.58 0.67 17.73
N ALA A 652 10.72 0.45 18.37
CA ALA A 652 11.56 1.44 19.05
C ALA A 652 13.02 1.00 19.00
N ASN A 653 13.94 1.86 19.47
CA ASN A 653 15.26 1.43 19.89
C ASN A 653 15.35 1.44 21.42
N SER A 654 16.20 0.61 22.01
CA SER A 654 16.58 0.73 23.42
C SER A 654 17.43 1.99 23.65
N SER A 655 17.58 2.42 24.89
CA SER A 655 18.54 3.46 25.27
C SER A 655 19.99 3.13 24.91
N THR A 656 20.32 1.84 24.72
CA THR A 656 21.64 1.35 24.26
C THR A 656 21.77 1.24 22.74
N GLY A 657 20.71 1.57 21.98
CA GLY A 657 20.70 1.54 20.50
C GLY A 657 20.28 0.21 19.86
N SER A 658 19.93 -0.81 20.65
CA SER A 658 19.43 -2.09 20.16
C SER A 658 18.00 -1.95 19.64
N GLU A 659 17.64 -2.61 18.54
CA GLU A 659 16.26 -2.58 18.04
C GLU A 659 15.30 -3.31 18.99
N PHE A 660 14.09 -2.77 19.16
CA PHE A 660 12.99 -3.39 19.90
C PHE A 660 11.75 -3.41 19.02
N LYS A 661 11.24 -4.60 18.69
CA LYS A 661 9.97 -4.77 18.00
C LYS A 661 9.06 -5.70 18.78
N THR A 662 7.77 -5.40 18.77
CA THR A 662 6.73 -6.28 19.32
C THR A 662 5.48 -6.21 18.47
N TYR A 663 4.63 -7.23 18.58
CA TYR A 663 3.37 -7.35 17.88
C TYR A 663 2.26 -7.56 18.90
N PHE A 664 1.07 -7.07 18.59
CA PHE A 664 -0.10 -7.23 19.45
C PHE A 664 -1.33 -7.63 18.64
N THR A 665 -2.19 -8.44 19.24
CA THR A 665 -3.48 -8.86 18.69
C THR A 665 -4.54 -8.81 19.80
N ASN A 666 -5.80 -8.54 19.45
CA ASN A 666 -6.92 -8.53 20.39
C ASN A 666 -8.26 -8.66 19.64
N GLY A 667 -9.16 -9.52 20.12
CA GLY A 667 -10.45 -9.84 19.51
C GLY A 667 -10.40 -11.09 18.62
N THR A 668 -11.56 -11.53 18.14
CA THR A 668 -11.70 -12.70 17.26
C THR A 668 -11.38 -12.32 15.81
N PHE A 669 -10.62 -13.18 15.11
CA PHE A 669 -10.28 -12.95 13.71
C PHE A 669 -11.41 -13.41 12.78
N ASN A 670 -12.14 -12.46 12.20
CA ASN A 670 -13.28 -12.74 11.32
C ASN A 670 -12.89 -12.57 9.82
N GLY A 671 -11.65 -12.94 9.47
CA GLY A 671 -11.14 -12.87 8.09
C GLY A 671 -10.36 -11.60 7.71
N VAL A 672 -10.09 -11.49 6.42
CA VAL A 672 -9.12 -10.55 5.80
C VAL A 672 -9.75 -9.42 4.98
N GLY A 673 -11.07 -9.36 4.88
CA GLY A 673 -11.84 -8.39 4.10
C GLY A 673 -12.63 -9.08 2.99
N VAL A 674 -13.68 -8.42 2.46
CA VAL A 674 -14.63 -8.99 1.49
C VAL A 674 -13.90 -9.65 0.32
N VAL A 675 -13.03 -8.87 -0.33
CA VAL A 675 -12.33 -9.30 -1.55
C VAL A 675 -11.36 -10.44 -1.25
N LYS A 676 -10.62 -10.36 -0.14
CA LYS A 676 -9.59 -11.36 0.19
C LYS A 676 -10.21 -12.64 0.78
N ASN A 677 -11.35 -12.57 1.47
CA ASN A 677 -12.13 -13.74 1.89
C ASN A 677 -12.68 -14.49 0.66
N PHE A 678 -13.39 -13.79 -0.23
CA PHE A 678 -13.89 -14.38 -1.48
C PHE A 678 -12.76 -14.98 -2.31
N MET A 679 -11.59 -14.32 -2.37
CA MET A 679 -10.39 -14.87 -3.01
C MET A 679 -9.88 -16.17 -2.35
N LEU A 680 -9.91 -16.26 -1.02
CA LEU A 680 -9.48 -17.45 -0.27
C LEU A 680 -10.45 -18.62 -0.44
N GLU A 681 -11.76 -18.38 -0.33
CA GLU A 681 -12.83 -19.38 -0.43
C GLU A 681 -12.89 -20.04 -1.82
N ASN A 682 -12.52 -19.29 -2.86
CA ASN A 682 -12.57 -19.74 -4.25
C ASN A 682 -11.21 -20.15 -4.82
N ASN A 683 -10.19 -20.33 -3.98
CA ASN A 683 -8.83 -20.73 -4.34
C ASN A 683 -8.08 -19.79 -5.31
N TYR A 684 -8.38 -18.48 -5.31
CA TYR A 684 -7.57 -17.44 -5.99
C TYR A 684 -6.26 -17.14 -5.23
N ARG A 685 -5.60 -18.18 -4.68
CA ARG A 685 -4.43 -18.06 -3.82
C ARG A 685 -3.16 -17.81 -4.65
N THR A 686 -2.42 -16.76 -4.30
CA THR A 686 -0.99 -16.93 -4.03
C THR A 686 -0.84 -17.60 -2.67
N PRO A 687 0.25 -18.36 -2.41
CA PRO A 687 0.42 -19.09 -1.15
C PRO A 687 0.41 -18.12 0.03
N ALA A 688 0.16 -18.66 1.22
CA ALA A 688 0.14 -17.93 2.47
C ALA A 688 1.56 -17.52 2.95
N SER A 689 2.39 -16.95 2.06
CA SER A 689 3.50 -16.11 2.50
C SER A 689 2.90 -14.99 3.32
N ILE A 690 3.35 -14.86 4.58
CA ILE A 690 2.77 -13.94 5.55
C ILE A 690 2.83 -12.52 5.00
N ASP A 691 1.69 -11.95 4.58
CA ASP A 691 1.53 -10.51 4.33
C ASP A 691 1.63 -9.80 5.68
N LEU A 692 2.87 -9.58 6.14
CA LEU A 692 3.21 -8.67 7.24
C LEU A 692 3.17 -7.22 6.75
N GLU A 693 2.00 -6.79 6.25
CA GLU A 693 1.64 -5.37 6.01
C GLU A 693 0.65 -4.86 7.07
#